data_AF-A0A5C3NXF5-F1
#
_entry.id   AF-A0A5C3NXF5-F1
#
_cell.length_a   1.000
_cell.length_b   1.000
_cell.length_c   1.000
_cell.angle_alpha   90.00
_cell.angle_beta   90.00
_cell.angle_gamma   90.00
#
_symmetry.space_group_name_H-M   'P 1'
#
loop_
_entity.id
_entity.type
_entity.pdbx_description
1 polymer ?
#
loop_
_entity_poly.entity_id
_entity_poly.type
_entity_poly.pdbx_seq_one_letter_code
_entity_poly.pdbx_strand_id
1 'polypeptide(L)'
;MPPKPFVVVLFPAQFEIFLDVYADQFNLLKEKLDLRHAFNAEDVRRYMNSTVRPHAVIVADSFVTVPSYRDVLIRLVEYARAGGTVIYAGLLSSFSTHSALDAGFEHVWELPWRTGPYHRKTFSLNTSVRGIDTKLVSQKYSMKALLLTDVDLQHAVYLEPPRVRNVKNGPHGTVYETPAAFAPVGQGYFGYISDVNQEAETTQLLLAMCLHPGSRAPSAPGTGMPPTVSSIPMSAADIPPSALPVHPPRRKVLLVSIQKQDWIDESYSQLYRGLMRNAYVTEVCNAIDAVAALSDPSPPGAVIVTDGAITEASHSAVLQKLVDYTKNGGILIFGVNFSNFFPQNKAREFFQRWELPWDSGDYYRTTFALNHAGTPSPLSSAALVPSFSMKALHLKNVAPEHAVYYATTNARVESLVFAPTKITAQQATQTPAAFAPVGDGFLGYVGDVNGEQGSIRLTIEMCGVRIQPGDMGTRHMMGSVTLGPGGNLIDRTTQSEEEVPLAAHHAGSTTSSSAAQATNRPREAEVRARAAVRDRVKQEKTAKADKLKEEGNEFFKQEKWAKAAEKYREAAVLAGPQPIYVSNLAAALLKMEEWEAAESAASRALLHDPRHLKSLYRRALARKARHKFMSAESDLYGVLALDEKNDAALKELSEVQRLIDIDEEIDELDDEEHSLLAEPLDVEIESDSEDASHTGNGTPCKFYNHDGCRYGSSCRFKHAPDMKSVRDDLGRNVCLSWLVGECFFGDKCVYAHDKTYLPARGWWTDEERLQQLRENFEEIVHEEPMAVPEGILPEALRPLPWRYDLWVHPSAEEKAKALQPTSSASTAAVASGSRPSRNAQAGQSAQASTSRSGRGSSRSNRAHWASRGGQGGATRRQTGRTATYGGDYGEYDEDDDADYWDIDAELEERSMYCGHTRADYEELLCQGIKPWDVLPGSIPFNDL
;
A
#
# COMPACT_ATOMS: atom_id res chain seq x y z
N MET A 1 34.32 13.82 2.00
CA MET A 1 34.44 12.36 2.29
C MET A 1 33.37 11.64 1.48
N PRO A 2 33.54 10.36 1.11
CA PRO A 2 32.43 9.58 0.58
C PRO A 2 31.28 9.54 1.61
N PRO A 3 30.00 9.43 1.18
CA PRO A 3 28.88 9.28 2.10
C PRO A 3 29.06 8.02 2.95
N LYS A 4 28.68 8.08 4.22
CA LYS A 4 28.72 6.89 5.10
C LYS A 4 27.66 5.87 4.63
N PRO A 5 27.94 4.56 4.71
CA PRO A 5 26.96 3.53 4.38
C PRO A 5 25.74 3.65 5.30
N PHE A 6 24.56 3.73 4.69
CA PHE A 6 23.28 3.82 5.39
C PHE A 6 22.87 2.46 5.96
N VAL A 7 22.63 2.39 7.27
CA VAL A 7 22.23 1.19 8.03
C VAL A 7 21.08 1.55 8.98
N VAL A 8 20.10 0.66 9.11
CA VAL A 8 18.94 0.82 10.00
C VAL A 8 18.99 -0.24 11.10
N VAL A 9 18.65 0.14 12.33
CA VAL A 9 18.56 -0.79 13.46
C VAL A 9 17.15 -0.80 14.06
N LEU A 10 16.59 -1.99 14.26
CA LEU A 10 15.19 -2.22 14.62
C LEU A 10 15.11 -2.75 16.07
N PHE A 11 14.39 -2.02 16.93
CA PHE A 11 14.16 -2.42 18.33
C PHE A 11 12.85 -1.82 18.90
N PRO A 12 11.69 -2.16 18.30
CA PRO A 12 10.41 -1.53 18.60
C PRO A 12 9.76 -1.94 19.93
N ALA A 13 10.17 -3.05 20.55
CA ALA A 13 9.51 -3.56 21.76
C ALA A 13 10.39 -3.44 23.03
N GLN A 14 11.72 -3.41 22.89
CA GLN A 14 12.66 -3.28 24.02
C GLN A 14 13.49 -1.98 24.00
N PHE A 15 12.91 -0.87 23.51
CA PHE A 15 13.57 0.43 23.28
C PHE A 15 14.45 0.94 24.43
N GLU A 16 13.90 1.12 25.63
CA GLU A 16 14.61 1.74 26.76
C GLU A 16 15.81 0.90 27.22
N ILE A 17 15.58 -0.39 27.46
CA ILE A 17 16.61 -1.36 27.87
C ILE A 17 17.72 -1.41 26.80
N PHE A 18 17.35 -1.32 25.52
CA PHE A 18 18.32 -1.39 24.43
C PHE A 18 19.22 -0.15 24.36
N LEU A 19 18.68 1.07 24.53
CA LEU A 19 19.50 2.28 24.53
C LEU A 19 20.48 2.30 25.71
N ASP A 20 20.03 1.99 26.92
CA ASP A 20 20.87 1.95 28.12
C ASP A 20 22.00 0.91 28.02
N VAL A 21 21.73 -0.24 27.38
CA VAL A 21 22.68 -1.34 27.26
C VAL A 21 23.62 -1.19 26.05
N TYR A 22 23.23 -0.52 24.95
CA TYR A 22 24.03 -0.50 23.72
C TYR A 22 24.59 0.87 23.30
N ALA A 23 24.37 1.94 24.08
CA ALA A 23 24.80 3.31 23.75
C ALA A 23 26.24 3.43 23.19
N ASP A 24 27.24 2.84 23.87
CA ASP A 24 28.66 2.94 23.45
C ASP A 24 28.94 2.22 22.12
N GLN A 25 28.31 1.07 21.89
CA GLN A 25 28.39 0.37 20.60
C GLN A 25 27.76 1.20 19.48
N PHE A 26 26.63 1.87 19.75
CA PHE A 26 25.98 2.74 18.77
C PHE A 26 26.80 3.99 18.44
N ASN A 27 27.50 4.57 19.41
CA ASN A 27 28.39 5.70 19.17
C ASN A 27 29.54 5.30 18.22
N LEU A 28 30.15 4.13 18.44
CA LEU A 28 31.19 3.58 17.56
C LEU A 28 30.66 3.24 16.15
N LEU A 29 29.44 2.71 16.02
CA LEU A 29 28.80 2.48 14.73
C LEU A 29 28.51 3.79 13.99
N LYS A 30 28.00 4.82 14.68
CA LYS A 30 27.73 6.17 14.13
C LYS A 30 29.00 6.87 13.63
N GLU A 31 30.19 6.54 14.11
CA GLU A 31 31.43 7.05 13.51
C GLU A 31 31.62 6.59 12.05
N LYS A 32 31.21 5.35 11.73
CA LYS A 32 31.48 4.68 10.44
C LYS A 32 30.27 4.61 9.51
N LEU A 33 29.06 4.58 10.04
CA LEU A 33 27.80 4.39 9.34
C LEU A 33 26.90 5.65 9.42
N ASP A 34 26.03 5.84 8.44
CA ASP A 34 24.82 6.66 8.64
C ASP A 34 23.79 5.74 9.29
N LEU A 35 23.65 5.85 10.62
CA LEU A 35 22.92 4.90 11.45
C LEU A 35 21.59 5.49 11.91
N ARG A 36 20.50 4.92 11.40
CA ARG A 36 19.13 5.28 11.80
C ARG A 36 18.47 4.14 12.57
N HIS A 37 17.35 4.45 13.22
CA HIS A 37 16.66 3.54 14.13
C HIS A 37 15.17 3.50 13.78
N ALA A 38 14.52 2.41 14.14
CA ALA A 38 13.08 2.21 14.04
C ALA A 38 12.52 1.73 15.38
N PHE A 39 11.55 2.45 15.92
CA PHE A 39 11.03 2.28 17.29
C PHE A 39 9.60 1.73 17.33
N ASN A 40 8.95 1.57 16.18
CA ASN A 40 7.63 0.96 16.05
C ASN A 40 7.54 0.16 14.72
N ALA A 41 6.42 -0.52 14.48
CA ALA A 41 6.21 -1.28 13.24
C ALA A 41 6.20 -0.41 11.98
N GLU A 42 5.72 0.83 12.09
CA GLU A 42 5.55 1.77 11.00
C GLU A 42 6.88 2.32 10.47
N ASP A 43 7.80 2.70 11.36
CA ASP A 43 9.19 3.02 11.03
C ASP A 43 9.84 1.88 10.24
N VAL A 44 9.64 0.63 10.66
CA VAL A 44 10.23 -0.52 9.96
C VAL A 44 9.62 -0.64 8.56
N ARG A 45 8.31 -0.46 8.40
CA ARG A 45 7.65 -0.39 7.08
C ARG A 45 8.27 0.75 6.25
N ARG A 46 8.41 1.96 6.80
CA ARG A 46 9.01 3.15 6.16
C ARG A 46 10.40 2.82 5.58
N TYR A 47 11.31 2.26 6.39
CA TYR A 47 12.66 1.90 5.94
C TYR A 47 12.70 0.72 4.95
N MET A 48 11.83 -0.29 5.11
CA MET A 48 11.79 -1.44 4.20
C MET A 48 11.11 -1.11 2.87
N ASN A 49 10.44 0.05 2.79
CA ASN A 49 9.69 0.48 1.63
C ASN A 49 10.43 1.53 0.78
N SER A 50 11.19 2.43 1.40
CA SER A 50 11.97 3.48 0.71
C SER A 50 12.80 3.00 -0.50
N THR A 51 12.98 3.85 -1.52
CA THR A 51 13.96 3.63 -2.61
C THR A 51 15.40 3.77 -2.11
N VAL A 52 15.63 4.65 -1.11
CA VAL A 52 16.90 4.81 -0.41
C VAL A 52 17.00 3.66 0.58
N ARG A 53 17.32 2.48 0.07
CA ARG A 53 17.39 1.26 0.87
C ARG A 53 18.66 1.24 1.72
N PRO A 54 18.58 0.75 2.97
CA PRO A 54 19.77 0.51 3.76
C PRO A 54 20.66 -0.54 3.09
N HIS A 55 21.96 -0.44 3.34
CA HIS A 55 22.96 -1.44 2.96
C HIS A 55 22.81 -2.70 3.84
N ALA A 56 22.48 -2.49 5.11
CA ALA A 56 22.16 -3.54 6.06
C ALA A 56 21.08 -3.11 7.07
N VAL A 57 20.34 -4.08 7.57
CA VAL A 57 19.33 -3.92 8.61
C VAL A 57 19.72 -4.80 9.80
N ILE A 58 19.88 -4.19 10.97
CA ILE A 58 20.17 -4.90 12.21
C ILE A 58 18.86 -5.08 12.97
N VAL A 59 18.43 -6.32 13.16
CA VAL A 59 17.29 -6.68 14.01
C VAL A 59 17.86 -6.95 15.40
N ALA A 60 17.68 -6.01 16.32
CA ALA A 60 18.33 -6.06 17.63
C ALA A 60 17.45 -6.68 18.73
N ASP A 61 16.20 -7.01 18.39
CA ASP A 61 15.09 -7.21 19.31
C ASP A 61 14.18 -8.38 18.87
N SER A 62 13.49 -9.03 19.83
CA SER A 62 12.72 -10.26 19.63
C SER A 62 11.34 -10.06 18.97
N PHE A 63 10.95 -8.84 18.61
CA PHE A 63 9.66 -8.54 17.96
C PHE A 63 9.41 -9.41 16.70
N VAL A 64 10.45 -9.79 15.96
CA VAL A 64 10.38 -10.73 14.81
C VAL A 64 9.88 -12.13 15.16
N THR A 65 9.75 -12.47 16.44
CA THR A 65 9.14 -13.72 16.91
C THR A 65 7.68 -13.57 17.34
N VAL A 66 7.14 -12.34 17.36
CA VAL A 66 5.79 -12.01 17.83
C VAL A 66 4.81 -12.00 16.64
N PRO A 67 3.64 -12.66 16.71
CA PRO A 67 2.70 -12.75 15.58
C PRO A 67 2.21 -11.41 15.02
N SER A 68 2.15 -10.35 15.82
CA SER A 68 1.72 -9.01 15.39
C SER A 68 2.67 -8.33 14.40
N TYR A 69 3.96 -8.68 14.41
CA TYR A 69 4.99 -8.11 13.53
C TYR A 69 5.31 -8.99 12.31
N ARG A 70 4.41 -9.93 11.96
CA ARG A 70 4.64 -10.90 10.88
C ARG A 70 4.76 -10.25 9.50
N ASP A 71 4.07 -9.13 9.27
CA ASP A 71 4.20 -8.32 8.05
C ASP A 71 5.61 -7.73 7.90
N VAL A 72 6.17 -7.20 8.99
CA VAL A 72 7.52 -6.65 9.06
C VAL A 72 8.56 -7.74 8.78
N LEU A 73 8.38 -8.92 9.37
CA LEU A 73 9.25 -10.08 9.13
C LEU A 73 9.25 -10.51 7.65
N ILE A 74 8.09 -10.53 6.99
CA ILE A 74 7.98 -10.83 5.55
C ILE A 74 8.78 -9.80 4.73
N ARG A 75 8.64 -8.50 5.02
CA ARG A 75 9.39 -7.43 4.32
C ARG A 75 10.90 -7.57 4.48
N LEU A 76 11.39 -7.96 5.68
CA LEU A 76 12.81 -8.22 5.92
C LEU A 76 13.36 -9.36 5.06
N VAL A 77 12.59 -10.45 4.92
CA VAL A 77 12.96 -11.61 4.10
C VAL A 77 12.97 -11.25 2.61
N GLU A 78 11.98 -10.50 2.13
CA GLU A 78 11.96 -10.02 0.74
C GLU A 78 13.10 -9.05 0.45
N TYR A 79 13.41 -8.12 1.37
CA TYR A 79 14.55 -7.21 1.27
C TYR A 79 15.89 -7.97 1.19
N ALA A 80 16.10 -9.00 2.03
CA ALA A 80 17.27 -9.85 1.94
C ALA A 80 17.34 -10.61 0.61
N ARG A 81 16.23 -11.25 0.19
CA ARG A 81 16.14 -11.98 -1.08
C ARG A 81 16.40 -11.10 -2.30
N ALA A 82 16.12 -9.80 -2.22
CA ALA A 82 16.37 -8.79 -3.25
C ALA A 82 17.79 -8.19 -3.24
N GLY A 83 18.71 -8.68 -2.40
CA GLY A 83 20.11 -8.20 -2.36
C GLY A 83 20.51 -7.46 -1.09
N GLY A 84 19.58 -7.20 -0.17
CA GLY A 84 19.87 -6.58 1.12
C GLY A 84 20.56 -7.51 2.11
N THR A 85 21.10 -6.94 3.18
CA THR A 85 21.68 -7.71 4.30
C THR A 85 20.82 -7.53 5.56
N VAL A 86 20.33 -8.61 6.15
CA VAL A 86 19.60 -8.59 7.44
C VAL A 86 20.41 -9.33 8.48
N ILE A 87 20.63 -8.74 9.66
CA ILE A 87 21.45 -9.31 10.73
C ILE A 87 20.65 -9.35 12.03
N TYR A 88 20.41 -10.54 12.56
CA TYR A 88 19.85 -10.72 13.90
C TYR A 88 20.99 -10.58 14.93
N ALA A 89 20.86 -9.65 15.88
CA ALA A 89 21.89 -9.32 16.86
C ALA A 89 21.29 -8.80 18.19
N GLY A 90 22.15 -8.36 19.12
CA GLY A 90 21.71 -7.66 20.32
C GLY A 90 20.89 -8.51 21.28
N LEU A 91 19.79 -7.94 21.79
CA LEU A 91 18.92 -8.55 22.80
C LEU A 91 18.06 -9.69 22.24
N LEU A 92 17.85 -9.78 20.93
CA LEU A 92 17.01 -10.78 20.25
C LEU A 92 17.25 -12.20 20.78
N SER A 93 18.51 -12.63 20.92
CA SER A 93 18.86 -13.99 21.39
C SER A 93 18.60 -14.23 22.89
N SER A 94 18.40 -13.17 23.67
CA SER A 94 18.09 -13.23 25.12
C SER A 94 16.59 -13.23 25.41
N PHE A 95 15.78 -12.60 24.55
CA PHE A 95 14.33 -12.43 24.74
C PHE A 95 13.47 -13.29 23.80
N SER A 96 14.08 -14.07 22.90
CA SER A 96 13.36 -15.02 22.04
C SER A 96 13.35 -16.43 22.63
N THR A 97 12.25 -17.17 22.48
CA THR A 97 12.24 -18.60 22.83
C THR A 97 12.98 -19.42 21.77
N HIS A 98 13.62 -20.53 22.19
CA HIS A 98 14.28 -21.47 21.28
C HIS A 98 13.35 -21.95 20.15
N SER A 99 12.10 -22.31 20.50
CA SER A 99 11.10 -22.78 19.54
C SER A 99 10.74 -21.71 18.50
N ALA A 100 10.67 -20.44 18.88
CA ALA A 100 10.33 -19.37 17.95
C ALA A 100 11.50 -19.04 17.01
N LEU A 101 12.74 -19.06 17.50
CA LEU A 101 13.93 -18.90 16.66
C LEU A 101 14.08 -20.07 15.68
N ASP A 102 13.91 -21.31 16.14
CA ASP A 102 13.97 -22.51 15.29
C ASP A 102 12.95 -22.46 14.15
N ALA A 103 11.69 -22.10 14.47
CA ALA A 103 10.63 -21.92 13.48
C ALA A 103 10.93 -20.76 12.51
N GLY A 104 11.53 -19.66 13.00
CA GLY A 104 11.98 -18.55 12.15
C GLY A 104 13.06 -18.98 11.15
N PHE A 105 14.11 -19.68 11.60
CA PHE A 105 15.15 -20.15 10.69
C PHE A 105 14.60 -21.17 9.67
N GLU A 106 13.82 -22.16 10.12
CA GLU A 106 13.31 -23.22 9.25
C GLU A 106 12.24 -22.76 8.26
N HIS A 107 11.25 -21.99 8.71
CA HIS A 107 10.04 -21.71 7.92
C HIS A 107 10.00 -20.31 7.29
N VAL A 108 10.82 -19.36 7.79
CA VAL A 108 10.83 -17.98 7.30
C VAL A 108 12.09 -17.70 6.48
N TRP A 109 13.26 -18.08 7.02
CA TRP A 109 14.54 -17.91 6.32
C TRP A 109 14.90 -19.09 5.40
N GLU A 110 14.17 -20.22 5.49
CA GLU A 110 14.43 -21.47 4.76
C GLU A 110 15.84 -22.03 5.01
N LEU A 111 16.39 -21.78 6.20
CA LEU A 111 17.71 -22.23 6.65
C LEU A 111 17.59 -23.45 7.57
N PRO A 112 18.53 -24.42 7.49
CA PRO A 112 18.50 -25.63 8.33
C PRO A 112 18.83 -25.38 9.81
N TRP A 113 19.11 -24.13 10.21
CA TRP A 113 19.66 -23.79 11.52
C TRP A 113 18.69 -24.10 12.67
N ARG A 114 19.24 -24.44 13.83
CA ARG A 114 18.50 -24.62 15.09
C ARG A 114 19.26 -23.97 16.25
N THR A 115 18.56 -23.67 17.33
CA THR A 115 19.12 -23.16 18.57
C THR A 115 19.75 -24.28 19.40
N GLY A 116 20.99 -24.04 19.82
CA GLY A 116 21.85 -24.98 20.51
C GLY A 116 22.12 -24.58 21.97
N PRO A 117 23.25 -25.04 22.55
CA PRO A 117 23.59 -24.69 23.92
C PRO A 117 23.96 -23.20 24.08
N TYR A 118 23.65 -22.64 25.24
CA TYR A 118 24.04 -21.29 25.63
C TYR A 118 25.20 -21.34 26.63
N HIS A 119 26.39 -20.84 26.25
CA HIS A 119 27.56 -20.83 27.15
C HIS A 119 28.66 -19.83 26.74
N ARG A 120 29.51 -19.42 27.69
CA ARG A 120 30.71 -18.60 27.43
C ARG A 120 31.92 -19.46 27.05
N LYS A 121 32.54 -19.19 25.90
CA LYS A 121 33.80 -19.80 25.44
C LYS A 121 34.60 -18.85 24.54
N THR A 122 35.88 -19.15 24.35
CA THR A 122 36.71 -18.56 23.29
C THR A 122 36.59 -19.37 22.02
N PHE A 123 36.07 -18.74 20.97
CA PHE A 123 35.97 -19.31 19.63
C PHE A 123 37.12 -18.78 18.74
N SER A 124 37.43 -19.51 17.67
CA SER A 124 38.40 -19.10 16.66
C SER A 124 37.68 -18.79 15.35
N LEU A 125 38.17 -17.79 14.62
CA LEU A 125 37.64 -17.43 13.31
C LEU A 125 37.78 -18.61 12.33
N ASN A 126 36.70 -18.91 11.61
CA ASN A 126 36.69 -19.93 10.58
C ASN A 126 37.26 -19.37 9.27
N THR A 127 38.39 -19.90 8.81
CA THR A 127 39.01 -19.48 7.55
C THR A 127 38.25 -19.90 6.29
N SER A 128 37.24 -20.77 6.43
CA SER A 128 36.37 -21.23 5.33
C SER A 128 35.06 -20.44 5.20
N VAL A 129 34.81 -19.46 6.07
CA VAL A 129 33.61 -18.60 5.99
C VAL A 129 33.59 -17.81 4.68
N ARG A 130 32.41 -17.63 4.09
CA ARG A 130 32.20 -16.84 2.87
C ARG A 130 31.30 -15.64 3.15
N GLY A 131 31.44 -14.60 2.32
CA GLY A 131 30.58 -13.42 2.38
C GLY A 131 30.92 -12.43 3.50
N ILE A 132 32.05 -12.53 4.19
CA ILE A 132 32.48 -11.55 5.21
C ILE A 132 33.97 -11.25 5.04
N ASP A 133 34.41 -9.99 5.27
CA ASP A 133 35.84 -9.67 5.26
C ASP A 133 36.50 -10.10 6.58
N THR A 134 37.22 -11.22 6.52
CA THR A 134 37.93 -11.83 7.65
C THR A 134 39.08 -10.98 8.20
N LYS A 135 39.47 -9.88 7.52
CA LYS A 135 40.46 -8.92 8.02
C LYS A 135 39.87 -7.92 9.03
N LEU A 136 38.56 -7.71 9.01
CA LEU A 136 37.86 -6.75 9.86
C LEU A 136 37.43 -7.34 11.21
N VAL A 137 37.70 -8.63 11.46
CA VAL A 137 37.22 -9.39 12.63
C VAL A 137 38.35 -10.09 13.38
N SER A 138 38.21 -10.17 14.70
CA SER A 138 39.19 -10.80 15.59
C SER A 138 39.39 -12.29 15.33
N GLN A 139 40.65 -12.73 15.27
CA GLN A 139 41.02 -14.14 15.03
C GLN A 139 40.56 -15.11 16.14
N LYS A 140 40.39 -14.58 17.36
CA LYS A 140 39.82 -15.28 18.51
C LYS A 140 38.86 -14.33 19.22
N TYR A 141 37.73 -14.84 19.68
CA TYR A 141 36.74 -14.03 20.37
C TYR A 141 36.10 -14.83 21.51
N SER A 142 36.17 -14.29 22.74
CA SER A 142 35.56 -14.84 23.95
C SER A 142 34.19 -14.21 24.21
N MET A 143 33.11 -14.91 23.85
CA MET A 143 31.74 -14.43 23.95
C MET A 143 30.85 -15.38 24.78
N LYS A 144 29.75 -14.87 25.34
CA LYS A 144 28.70 -15.69 25.97
C LYS A 144 27.49 -15.68 25.03
N ALA A 145 27.31 -16.78 24.33
CA ALA A 145 26.47 -16.82 23.14
C ALA A 145 25.52 -18.02 23.12
N LEU A 146 24.36 -17.83 22.47
CA LEU A 146 23.45 -18.91 22.09
C LEU A 146 23.92 -19.48 20.76
N LEU A 147 24.56 -20.66 20.80
CA LEU A 147 25.07 -21.30 19.59
C LEU A 147 23.91 -21.70 18.68
N LEU A 148 24.09 -21.52 17.38
CA LEU A 148 23.32 -22.23 16.37
C LEU A 148 23.94 -23.60 16.12
N THR A 149 23.09 -24.61 15.90
CA THR A 149 23.46 -25.92 15.34
C THR A 149 22.96 -26.01 13.90
N ASP A 150 23.38 -27.07 13.21
CA ASP A 150 22.94 -27.38 11.85
C ASP A 150 23.32 -26.29 10.81
N VAL A 151 24.43 -25.57 11.08
CA VAL A 151 25.02 -24.54 10.19
C VAL A 151 26.14 -25.14 9.32
N ASP A 152 26.14 -24.83 8.02
CA ASP A 152 27.22 -25.26 7.12
C ASP A 152 28.56 -24.58 7.43
N LEU A 153 29.68 -25.28 7.15
CA LEU A 153 31.03 -24.75 7.36
C LEU A 153 31.27 -23.40 6.68
N GLN A 154 30.71 -23.15 5.50
CA GLN A 154 30.91 -21.90 4.77
C GLN A 154 30.10 -20.72 5.33
N HIS A 155 29.11 -20.99 6.19
CA HIS A 155 28.24 -19.98 6.81
C HIS A 155 28.64 -19.69 8.27
N ALA A 156 29.25 -20.64 8.98
CA ALA A 156 29.73 -20.44 10.34
C ALA A 156 30.93 -19.47 10.41
N VAL A 157 30.81 -18.35 11.12
CA VAL A 157 31.89 -17.35 11.22
C VAL A 157 32.93 -17.78 12.26
N TYR A 158 32.48 -18.30 13.41
CA TYR A 158 33.33 -18.71 14.53
C TYR A 158 33.10 -20.17 14.90
N LEU A 159 34.17 -20.90 15.24
CA LEU A 159 34.11 -22.32 15.61
C LEU A 159 34.85 -22.57 16.92
N GLU A 160 34.47 -23.61 17.66
CA GLU A 160 35.16 -24.00 18.90
C GLU A 160 36.44 -24.80 18.61
N PRO A 161 37.64 -24.30 18.95
CA PRO A 161 38.89 -25.03 18.71
C PRO A 161 39.11 -26.13 19.78
N PRO A 162 39.66 -27.31 19.44
CA PRO A 162 39.89 -27.93 18.13
C PRO A 162 38.93 -29.11 17.90
N ARG A 163 37.72 -29.07 18.45
CA ARG A 163 36.68 -30.06 18.19
C ARG A 163 35.65 -29.47 17.25
N VAL A 164 35.88 -29.70 15.96
CA VAL A 164 34.78 -29.81 15.00
C VAL A 164 33.86 -30.92 15.51
N ARG A 165 32.82 -30.53 16.24
CA ARG A 165 31.69 -31.40 16.56
C ARG A 165 30.89 -31.54 15.28
N ASN A 166 31.19 -32.57 14.50
CA ASN A 166 30.27 -33.06 13.47
C ASN A 166 28.98 -33.49 14.19
N VAL A 167 27.98 -32.61 14.27
CA VAL A 167 26.79 -32.87 15.09
C VAL A 167 25.94 -34.00 14.48
N LYS A 168 25.89 -34.08 13.14
CA LYS A 168 25.48 -35.23 12.32
C LYS A 168 26.05 -35.10 10.90
N ASN A 169 25.98 -36.18 10.12
CA ASN A 169 25.83 -36.06 8.67
C ASN A 169 24.36 -35.76 8.40
N GLY A 170 24.03 -34.51 8.12
CA GLY A 170 22.69 -34.11 7.68
C GLY A 170 22.46 -34.43 6.19
N PRO A 171 21.22 -34.25 5.67
CA PRO A 171 20.93 -34.44 4.25
C PRO A 171 21.73 -33.50 3.32
N HIS A 172 22.29 -32.40 3.85
CA HIS A 172 23.12 -31.43 3.13
C HIS A 172 24.64 -31.57 3.38
N GLY A 173 25.08 -32.48 4.26
CA GLY A 173 26.50 -32.72 4.56
C GLY A 173 26.87 -32.56 6.04
N THR A 174 28.10 -32.10 6.29
CA THR A 174 28.64 -31.87 7.65
C THR A 174 28.19 -30.53 8.18
N VAL A 175 27.57 -30.53 9.36
CA VAL A 175 27.07 -29.33 10.03
C VAL A 175 27.76 -29.06 11.37
N TYR A 176 27.77 -27.79 11.77
CA TYR A 176 28.63 -27.21 12.82
C TYR A 176 27.82 -26.46 13.87
N GLU A 177 28.39 -26.36 15.08
CA GLU A 177 27.92 -25.44 16.14
C GLU A 177 28.67 -24.09 16.00
N THR A 178 27.96 -22.96 15.94
CA THR A 178 28.58 -21.63 15.79
C THR A 178 27.80 -20.52 16.52
N PRO A 179 28.47 -19.56 17.19
CA PRO A 179 27.79 -18.46 17.87
C PRO A 179 27.49 -17.27 16.94
N ALA A 180 28.02 -17.27 15.72
CA ALA A 180 27.69 -16.28 14.70
C ALA A 180 27.76 -16.91 13.31
N ALA A 181 26.74 -16.66 12.49
CA ALA A 181 26.59 -17.23 11.15
C ALA A 181 26.25 -16.15 10.13
N PHE A 182 26.64 -16.36 8.88
CA PHE A 182 26.34 -15.49 7.74
C PHE A 182 26.10 -16.36 6.50
N ALA A 183 24.86 -16.37 5.98
CA ALA A 183 24.44 -17.20 4.86
C ALA A 183 23.81 -16.37 3.73
N PRO A 184 24.00 -16.76 2.45
CA PRO A 184 23.31 -16.14 1.35
C PRO A 184 21.82 -16.51 1.37
N VAL A 185 20.94 -15.54 1.12
CA VAL A 185 19.49 -15.73 1.03
C VAL A 185 18.99 -14.95 -0.20
N GLY A 186 18.54 -15.67 -1.23
CA GLY A 186 18.23 -15.07 -2.53
C GLY A 186 19.47 -14.42 -3.16
N GLN A 187 19.41 -13.11 -3.43
CA GLN A 187 20.54 -12.32 -3.93
C GLN A 187 21.36 -11.62 -2.83
N GLY A 188 20.88 -11.62 -1.58
CA GLY A 188 21.52 -10.94 -0.44
C GLY A 188 21.94 -11.91 0.66
N TYR A 189 21.99 -11.42 1.90
CA TYR A 189 22.54 -12.16 3.03
C TYR A 189 21.69 -12.07 4.30
N PHE A 190 21.72 -13.16 5.08
CA PHE A 190 21.19 -13.25 6.42
C PHE A 190 22.31 -13.56 7.42
N GLY A 191 22.45 -12.71 8.44
CA GLY A 191 23.42 -12.82 9.52
C GLY A 191 22.76 -13.09 10.87
N TYR A 192 23.50 -13.76 11.75
CA TYR A 192 23.13 -13.97 13.14
C TYR A 192 24.35 -13.81 14.04
N ILE A 193 24.22 -13.05 15.13
CA ILE A 193 25.21 -12.85 16.18
C ILE A 193 24.48 -12.96 17.52
N SER A 194 24.94 -13.84 18.41
CA SER A 194 24.29 -14.04 19.72
C SER A 194 25.15 -13.70 20.93
N ASP A 195 26.21 -12.91 20.78
CA ASP A 195 26.91 -12.38 21.96
C ASP A 195 26.01 -11.38 22.69
N VAL A 196 25.75 -11.65 23.97
CA VAL A 196 24.92 -10.81 24.84
C VAL A 196 25.73 -9.76 25.59
N ASN A 197 27.03 -9.64 25.32
CA ASN A 197 27.96 -8.73 26.00
C ASN A 197 28.51 -7.72 24.99
N GLN A 198 28.67 -6.47 25.41
CA GLN A 198 28.96 -5.31 24.57
C GLN A 198 30.46 -5.23 24.16
N GLU A 199 31.07 -6.36 23.82
CA GLU A 199 32.51 -6.41 23.53
C GLU A 199 32.82 -5.72 22.18
N ALA A 200 33.99 -5.08 22.08
CA ALA A 200 34.39 -4.34 20.88
C ALA A 200 34.44 -5.22 19.62
N GLU A 201 34.71 -6.51 19.79
CA GLU A 201 34.70 -7.53 18.75
C GLU A 201 33.31 -7.80 18.14
N THR A 202 32.20 -7.61 18.88
CA THR A 202 30.85 -7.65 18.29
C THR A 202 30.64 -6.44 17.39
N THR A 203 31.10 -5.26 17.78
CA THR A 203 31.01 -4.05 16.93
C THR A 203 31.79 -4.23 15.63
N GLN A 204 32.99 -4.83 15.70
CA GLN A 204 33.78 -5.21 14.53
C GLN A 204 33.07 -6.24 13.64
N LEU A 205 32.46 -7.26 14.24
CA LEU A 205 31.70 -8.29 13.52
C LEU A 205 30.46 -7.74 12.82
N LEU A 206 29.70 -6.86 13.50
CA LEU A 206 28.57 -6.13 12.92
C LEU A 206 29.00 -5.28 11.72
N LEU A 207 30.08 -4.51 11.85
CA LEU A 207 30.63 -3.72 10.75
C LEU A 207 31.06 -4.61 9.57
N ALA A 208 31.71 -5.74 9.84
CA ALA A 208 32.17 -6.66 8.80
C ALA A 208 31.01 -7.37 8.07
N MET A 209 29.90 -7.66 8.76
CA MET A 209 28.67 -8.18 8.14
C MET A 209 27.91 -7.09 7.35
N CYS A 210 27.76 -5.87 7.89
CA CYS A 210 27.07 -4.78 7.21
C CYS A 210 27.81 -4.32 5.93
N LEU A 211 29.14 -4.28 6.00
CA LEU A 211 30.03 -3.77 4.96
C LEU A 211 30.76 -4.91 4.23
N HIS A 212 30.09 -6.05 4.06
CA HIS A 212 30.69 -7.20 3.42
C HIS A 212 31.15 -6.90 1.98
N PRO A 213 32.12 -7.65 1.42
CA PRO A 213 32.48 -7.54 0.02
C PRO A 213 31.26 -7.77 -0.88
N GLY A 214 30.89 -6.77 -1.66
CA GLY A 214 29.67 -6.79 -2.49
C GLY A 214 28.42 -6.14 -1.85
N SER A 215 28.50 -5.67 -0.59
CA SER A 215 27.44 -4.89 0.06
C SER A 215 27.10 -3.65 -0.79
N ARG A 216 25.83 -3.53 -1.15
CA ARG A 216 25.23 -2.44 -1.92
C ARG A 216 23.81 -2.24 -1.38
N ALA A 217 23.31 -1.01 -1.40
CA ALA A 217 21.87 -0.81 -1.26
C ALA A 217 21.15 -1.58 -2.38
N PRO A 218 20.18 -2.47 -2.07
CA PRO A 218 19.50 -3.26 -3.10
C PRO A 218 18.77 -2.35 -4.10
N SER A 219 19.03 -2.57 -5.38
CA SER A 219 18.49 -1.76 -6.48
C SER A 219 16.96 -1.77 -6.48
N ALA A 220 16.34 -0.60 -6.52
CA ALA A 220 14.90 -0.49 -6.74
C ALA A 220 14.53 -1.17 -8.08
N PRO A 221 13.68 -2.22 -8.10
CA PRO A 221 13.45 -3.00 -9.32
C PRO A 221 12.92 -2.13 -10.46
N GLY A 222 13.76 -1.95 -11.49
CA GLY A 222 13.51 -1.09 -12.65
C GLY A 222 14.57 0.00 -12.88
N THR A 223 15.44 0.31 -11.91
CA THR A 223 16.58 1.23 -12.10
C THR A 223 17.81 0.51 -12.64
N GLY A 224 17.89 0.38 -13.96
CA GLY A 224 19.08 -0.13 -14.65
C GLY A 224 20.20 0.91 -14.73
N MET A 225 20.95 1.13 -13.63
CA MET A 225 22.21 1.89 -13.65
C MET A 225 23.34 1.23 -12.83
N PRO A 226 24.61 1.21 -13.31
CA PRO A 226 25.77 0.66 -12.59
C PRO A 226 26.32 1.58 -11.47
N PRO A 227 27.33 1.15 -10.70
CA PRO A 227 27.77 1.83 -9.47
C PRO A 227 28.67 3.06 -9.68
N THR A 228 28.86 3.79 -8.58
CA THR A 228 29.52 5.09 -8.40
C THR A 228 31.01 5.16 -8.78
N VAL A 229 31.54 6.40 -8.99
CA VAL A 229 32.69 6.97 -8.23
C VAL A 229 33.04 8.43 -8.60
N SER A 230 33.20 9.27 -7.56
CA SER A 230 34.07 10.46 -7.38
C SER A 230 34.07 11.70 -8.31
N SER A 231 34.23 12.84 -7.63
CA SER A 231 34.33 14.24 -8.08
C SER A 231 35.61 14.66 -8.83
N ILE A 232 35.47 15.61 -9.77
CA ILE A 232 36.45 16.68 -10.08
C ILE A 232 35.66 18.01 -10.33
N PRO A 233 36.14 19.21 -9.94
CA PRO A 233 35.33 20.45 -9.94
C PRO A 233 35.73 21.51 -11.00
N MET A 234 34.81 21.83 -11.92
CA MET A 234 34.81 23.01 -12.81
C MET A 234 33.37 23.25 -13.32
N SER A 235 32.93 24.41 -13.82
CA SER A 235 33.19 25.81 -13.44
C SER A 235 31.92 26.62 -13.83
N ALA A 236 31.79 27.88 -13.42
CA ALA A 236 30.56 28.66 -13.68
C ALA A 236 30.49 29.22 -15.11
N ALA A 237 30.13 28.38 -16.09
CA ALA A 237 29.63 28.75 -17.42
C ALA A 237 28.84 27.58 -18.03
N ASP A 238 27.96 27.87 -18.99
CA ASP A 238 27.24 26.92 -19.86
C ASP A 238 26.20 26.00 -19.20
N ILE A 239 25.07 26.61 -18.79
CA ILE A 239 23.79 25.94 -18.54
C ILE A 239 22.90 26.06 -19.79
N PRO A 240 22.57 24.96 -20.50
CA PRO A 240 21.41 24.92 -21.41
C PRO A 240 20.11 24.85 -20.59
N PRO A 241 19.01 25.47 -21.03
CA PRO A 241 17.81 25.62 -20.21
C PRO A 241 17.08 24.30 -19.97
N SER A 242 16.63 24.12 -18.73
CA SER A 242 15.77 23.02 -18.29
C SER A 242 14.47 22.94 -19.12
N ALA A 243 14.19 21.75 -19.64
CA ALA A 243 12.89 21.38 -20.20
C ALA A 243 12.15 20.45 -19.21
N LEU A 244 11.74 21.00 -18.08
CA LEU A 244 10.65 20.42 -17.29
C LEU A 244 9.38 20.30 -18.16
N PRO A 245 8.52 19.30 -17.95
CA PRO A 245 7.18 19.32 -18.54
C PRO A 245 6.42 20.53 -18.00
N VAL A 246 6.16 21.50 -18.88
CA VAL A 246 5.45 22.73 -18.54
C VAL A 246 3.97 22.40 -18.32
N HIS A 247 3.60 22.15 -17.06
CA HIS A 247 2.21 22.30 -16.65
C HIS A 247 1.76 23.74 -16.98
N PRO A 248 0.52 23.94 -17.46
CA PRO A 248 0.00 25.29 -17.66
C PRO A 248 0.05 26.06 -16.32
N PRO A 249 0.41 27.36 -16.32
CA PRO A 249 0.58 28.11 -15.08
C PRO A 249 -0.73 28.11 -14.29
N ARG A 250 -0.72 27.51 -13.09
CA ARG A 250 -1.89 27.49 -12.20
C ARG A 250 -2.32 28.92 -11.90
N ARG A 251 -3.62 29.20 -12.03
CA ARG A 251 -4.16 30.56 -11.93
C ARG A 251 -4.11 31.04 -10.48
N LYS A 252 -3.68 32.28 -10.25
CA LYS A 252 -3.72 32.91 -8.92
C LYS A 252 -5.16 33.35 -8.60
N VAL A 253 -5.69 32.97 -7.45
CA VAL A 253 -7.03 33.36 -6.96
C VAL A 253 -6.89 33.97 -5.56
N LEU A 254 -7.43 35.18 -5.37
CA LEU A 254 -7.42 35.87 -4.08
C LEU A 254 -8.83 35.82 -3.46
N LEU A 255 -8.95 35.31 -2.23
CA LEU A 255 -10.16 35.41 -1.42
C LEU A 255 -10.04 36.62 -0.49
N VAL A 256 -11.04 37.51 -0.49
CA VAL A 256 -11.12 38.67 0.41
C VAL A 256 -12.23 38.42 1.42
N SER A 257 -11.83 38.14 2.67
CA SER A 257 -12.68 37.60 3.74
C SER A 257 -12.52 38.42 5.04
N ILE A 258 -12.78 39.73 4.96
CA ILE A 258 -12.54 40.72 6.03
C ILE A 258 -13.35 40.43 7.31
N GLN A 259 -14.55 39.87 7.19
CA GLN A 259 -15.43 39.49 8.31
C GLN A 259 -15.83 38.00 8.23
N LYS A 260 -14.86 37.14 7.89
CA LYS A 260 -15.03 35.68 7.87
C LYS A 260 -15.66 35.18 9.18
N GLN A 261 -16.61 34.25 9.07
CA GLN A 261 -17.24 33.56 10.19
C GLN A 261 -16.77 32.11 10.20
N ASP A 262 -16.57 31.53 11.38
CA ASP A 262 -15.96 30.21 11.57
C ASP A 262 -16.66 29.07 10.80
N TRP A 263 -17.98 29.17 10.61
CA TRP A 263 -18.81 28.17 9.90
C TRP A 263 -18.75 28.26 8.37
N ILE A 264 -18.09 29.28 7.79
CA ILE A 264 -18.00 29.46 6.33
C ILE A 264 -17.15 28.34 5.70
N ASP A 265 -16.06 27.94 6.33
CA ASP A 265 -15.16 26.91 5.79
C ASP A 265 -15.83 25.54 5.68
N GLU A 266 -16.69 25.18 6.63
CA GLU A 266 -17.53 23.99 6.56
C GLU A 266 -18.59 24.10 5.45
N SER A 267 -19.36 25.20 5.47
CA SER A 267 -20.51 25.43 4.57
C SER A 267 -20.11 25.59 3.10
N TYR A 268 -18.89 26.06 2.83
CA TYR A 268 -18.33 26.27 1.50
C TYR A 268 -17.11 25.38 1.23
N SER A 269 -16.95 24.27 1.98
CA SER A 269 -15.83 23.32 1.88
C SER A 269 -15.55 22.86 0.44
N GLN A 270 -16.59 22.60 -0.37
CA GLN A 270 -16.48 22.28 -1.80
C GLN A 270 -15.77 23.37 -2.62
N LEU A 271 -15.97 24.66 -2.30
CA LEU A 271 -15.31 25.78 -2.96
C LEU A 271 -13.82 25.82 -2.62
N TYR A 272 -13.49 25.70 -1.34
CA TYR A 272 -12.11 25.70 -0.87
C TYR A 272 -11.34 24.50 -1.44
N ARG A 273 -11.87 23.28 -1.39
CA ARG A 273 -11.22 22.09 -2.01
C ARG A 273 -11.03 22.26 -3.52
N GLY A 274 -12.10 22.62 -4.24
CA GLY A 274 -12.07 22.75 -5.69
C GLY A 274 -11.09 23.81 -6.20
N LEU A 275 -10.93 24.92 -5.45
CA LEU A 275 -9.94 25.95 -5.73
C LEU A 275 -8.51 25.52 -5.33
N MET A 276 -8.29 25.03 -4.10
CA MET A 276 -6.95 24.67 -3.61
C MET A 276 -6.29 23.57 -4.46
N ARG A 277 -7.09 22.64 -4.99
CA ARG A 277 -6.63 21.56 -5.89
C ARG A 277 -6.20 22.05 -7.27
N ASN A 278 -6.80 23.14 -7.78
CA ASN A 278 -6.68 23.58 -9.18
C ASN A 278 -6.09 24.99 -9.40
N ALA A 279 -5.86 25.76 -8.34
CA ALA A 279 -5.40 27.15 -8.38
C ALA A 279 -4.41 27.46 -7.26
N TYR A 280 -3.63 28.54 -7.41
CA TYR A 280 -2.90 29.13 -6.29
C TYR A 280 -3.82 30.07 -5.54
N VAL A 281 -4.38 29.62 -4.42
CA VAL A 281 -5.30 30.41 -3.60
C VAL A 281 -4.52 31.18 -2.53
N THR A 282 -4.95 32.40 -2.24
CA THR A 282 -4.51 33.18 -1.08
C THR A 282 -5.73 33.83 -0.45
N GLU A 283 -5.90 33.74 0.86
CA GLU A 283 -7.01 34.39 1.57
C GLU A 283 -6.47 35.54 2.44
N VAL A 284 -7.14 36.70 2.41
CA VAL A 284 -6.82 37.87 3.21
C VAL A 284 -8.00 38.26 4.09
N CYS A 285 -7.76 38.27 5.41
CA CYS A 285 -8.80 38.48 6.42
C CYS A 285 -8.82 39.91 7.00
N ASN A 286 -8.14 40.88 6.36
CA ASN A 286 -8.16 42.28 6.76
C ASN A 286 -7.95 43.22 5.57
N ALA A 287 -8.29 44.50 5.77
CA ALA A 287 -8.27 45.52 4.74
C ALA A 287 -6.86 45.97 4.30
N ILE A 288 -5.85 45.84 5.14
CA ILE A 288 -4.47 46.26 4.82
C ILE A 288 -3.87 45.27 3.81
N ASP A 289 -3.96 43.97 4.13
CA ASP A 289 -3.43 42.90 3.28
C ASP A 289 -4.22 42.79 1.97
N ALA A 290 -5.53 43.07 1.99
CA ALA A 290 -6.34 43.18 0.77
C ALA A 290 -5.88 44.33 -0.14
N VAL A 291 -5.57 45.52 0.39
CA VAL A 291 -5.01 46.62 -0.42
C VAL A 291 -3.61 46.27 -0.93
N ALA A 292 -2.78 45.59 -0.14
CA ALA A 292 -1.46 45.15 -0.54
C ALA A 292 -1.52 44.14 -1.70
N ALA A 293 -2.30 43.06 -1.56
CA ALA A 293 -2.47 42.03 -2.58
C ALA A 293 -3.07 42.57 -3.89
N LEU A 294 -4.02 43.51 -3.82
CA LEU A 294 -4.59 44.19 -4.99
C LEU A 294 -3.67 45.27 -5.60
N SER A 295 -2.55 45.59 -4.95
CA SER A 295 -1.54 46.55 -5.45
C SER A 295 -0.24 45.87 -5.88
N ASP A 296 -0.18 44.53 -5.86
CA ASP A 296 0.98 43.77 -6.31
C ASP A 296 1.24 43.97 -7.82
N PRO A 297 2.50 44.11 -8.28
CA PRO A 297 2.85 44.18 -9.70
C PRO A 297 2.41 42.97 -10.54
N SER A 298 2.15 41.83 -9.91
CA SER A 298 1.60 40.60 -10.47
C SER A 298 0.23 40.30 -9.84
N PRO A 299 -0.82 41.07 -10.19
CA PRO A 299 -2.14 40.95 -9.57
C PRO A 299 -2.76 39.56 -9.80
N PRO A 300 -3.69 39.14 -8.94
CA PRO A 300 -4.33 37.83 -9.04
C PRO A 300 -5.14 37.67 -10.33
N GLY A 301 -5.25 36.45 -10.84
CA GLY A 301 -6.02 36.14 -12.05
C GLY A 301 -7.54 36.13 -11.83
N ALA A 302 -7.98 35.94 -10.58
CA ALA A 302 -9.34 36.21 -10.14
C ALA A 302 -9.36 36.61 -8.66
N VAL A 303 -10.40 37.36 -8.25
CA VAL A 303 -10.66 37.75 -6.86
C VAL A 303 -12.08 37.33 -6.51
N ILE A 304 -12.26 36.61 -5.39
CA ILE A 304 -13.57 36.35 -4.81
C ILE A 304 -13.68 37.17 -3.52
N VAL A 305 -14.72 37.99 -3.41
CA VAL A 305 -15.09 38.65 -2.15
C VAL A 305 -16.15 37.80 -1.48
N THR A 306 -15.83 37.30 -0.29
CA THR A 306 -16.60 36.25 0.39
C THR A 306 -17.61 36.78 1.40
N ASP A 307 -17.52 38.05 1.82
CA ASP A 307 -18.38 38.67 2.82
C ASP A 307 -18.76 40.13 2.52
N GLY A 308 -19.80 40.62 3.20
CA GLY A 308 -20.42 41.92 2.96
C GLY A 308 -19.65 43.14 3.52
N ALA A 309 -18.56 42.95 4.27
CA ALA A 309 -17.84 44.06 4.95
C ALA A 309 -17.34 45.12 3.97
N ILE A 310 -17.06 44.72 2.72
CA ILE A 310 -16.63 45.62 1.64
C ILE A 310 -17.65 46.74 1.32
N THR A 311 -18.89 46.61 1.79
CA THR A 311 -19.96 47.60 1.62
C THR A 311 -19.98 48.68 2.71
N GLU A 312 -19.17 48.54 3.75
CA GLU A 312 -18.99 49.53 4.80
C GLU A 312 -18.05 50.67 4.36
N ALA A 313 -18.29 51.87 4.88
CA ALA A 313 -17.48 53.05 4.54
C ALA A 313 -16.01 52.93 5.01
N SER A 314 -15.77 52.18 6.08
CA SER A 314 -14.47 51.77 6.62
C SER A 314 -13.58 51.06 5.59
N HIS A 315 -14.17 50.30 4.66
CA HIS A 315 -13.47 49.48 3.69
C HIS A 315 -13.48 50.05 2.27
N SER A 316 -13.89 51.32 2.13
CA SER A 316 -13.95 52.05 0.85
C SER A 316 -12.64 52.06 0.04
N ALA A 317 -11.47 52.02 0.69
CA ALA A 317 -10.17 51.91 0.02
C ALA A 317 -9.96 50.55 -0.67
N VAL A 318 -10.39 49.45 -0.03
CA VAL A 318 -10.36 48.10 -0.63
C VAL A 318 -11.37 48.04 -1.77
N LEU A 319 -12.58 48.59 -1.56
CA LEU A 319 -13.62 48.63 -2.58
C LEU A 319 -13.16 49.38 -3.85
N GLN A 320 -12.48 50.52 -3.71
CA GLN A 320 -11.92 51.24 -4.84
C GLN A 320 -10.86 50.40 -5.59
N LYS A 321 -9.97 49.72 -4.86
CA LYS A 321 -8.97 48.81 -5.45
C LYS A 321 -9.60 47.66 -6.23
N LEU A 322 -10.73 47.12 -5.75
CA LEU A 322 -11.49 46.08 -6.47
C LEU A 322 -12.14 46.62 -7.76
N VAL A 323 -12.68 47.84 -7.75
CA VAL A 323 -13.20 48.52 -8.95
C VAL A 323 -12.07 48.73 -9.98
N ASP A 324 -10.93 49.26 -9.53
CA ASP A 324 -9.76 49.51 -10.37
C ASP A 324 -9.22 48.19 -10.96
N TYR A 325 -9.09 47.14 -10.13
CA TYR A 325 -8.68 45.80 -10.55
C TYR A 325 -9.59 45.24 -11.65
N THR A 326 -10.92 45.34 -11.46
CA THR A 326 -11.89 44.82 -12.44
C THR A 326 -11.77 45.55 -13.77
N LYS A 327 -11.74 46.90 -13.75
CA LYS A 327 -11.69 47.70 -14.98
C LYS A 327 -10.39 47.49 -15.79
N ASN A 328 -9.30 47.11 -15.13
CA ASN A 328 -7.99 46.87 -15.74
C ASN A 328 -7.73 45.37 -16.08
N GLY A 329 -8.76 44.58 -16.35
CA GLY A 329 -8.61 43.18 -16.82
C GLY A 329 -8.77 42.10 -15.77
N GLY A 330 -9.02 42.46 -14.51
CA GLY A 330 -9.27 41.52 -13.42
C GLY A 330 -10.63 40.83 -13.52
N ILE A 331 -10.73 39.61 -12.98
CA ILE A 331 -12.01 38.92 -12.77
C ILE A 331 -12.38 39.04 -11.30
N LEU A 332 -13.44 39.78 -11.00
CA LEU A 332 -13.94 39.97 -9.62
C LEU A 332 -15.27 39.24 -9.46
N ILE A 333 -15.44 38.46 -8.40
CA ILE A 333 -16.66 37.72 -8.10
C ILE A 333 -17.15 38.07 -6.70
N PHE A 334 -18.41 38.48 -6.57
CA PHE A 334 -19.10 38.59 -5.30
C PHE A 334 -19.93 37.32 -5.06
N GLY A 335 -19.67 36.60 -3.97
CA GLY A 335 -20.36 35.33 -3.68
C GLY A 335 -20.12 34.84 -2.26
N VAL A 336 -20.32 33.54 -2.03
CA VAL A 336 -20.16 32.94 -0.68
C VAL A 336 -21.11 33.66 0.30
N ASN A 337 -20.60 34.15 1.43
CA ASN A 337 -21.40 34.80 2.46
C ASN A 337 -21.72 36.28 2.15
N PHE A 338 -21.20 36.86 1.05
CA PHE A 338 -21.48 38.25 0.64
C PHE A 338 -22.99 38.51 0.55
N SER A 339 -23.71 37.60 -0.11
CA SER A 339 -25.14 37.73 -0.39
C SER A 339 -26.04 37.65 0.85
N ASN A 340 -25.56 37.09 1.96
CA ASN A 340 -26.28 37.09 3.25
C ASN A 340 -26.33 38.47 3.91
N PHE A 341 -25.26 39.26 3.76
CA PHE A 341 -25.06 40.52 4.47
C PHE A 341 -25.05 41.75 3.55
N PHE A 342 -25.34 41.56 2.25
CA PHE A 342 -25.36 42.63 1.27
C PHE A 342 -26.54 43.61 1.51
N PRO A 343 -26.28 44.92 1.73
CA PRO A 343 -27.33 45.91 1.98
C PRO A 343 -28.13 46.20 0.70
N GLN A 344 -29.25 45.48 0.54
CA GLN A 344 -30.12 45.52 -0.65
C GLN A 344 -30.53 46.94 -1.08
N ASN A 345 -30.76 47.84 -0.12
CA ASN A 345 -31.13 49.24 -0.38
C ASN A 345 -30.01 50.10 -0.99
N LYS A 346 -28.76 49.61 -0.99
CA LYS A 346 -27.59 50.25 -1.62
C LYS A 346 -27.13 49.54 -2.90
N ALA A 347 -27.76 48.42 -3.28
CA ALA A 347 -27.28 47.56 -4.36
C ALA A 347 -27.05 48.31 -5.69
N ARG A 348 -28.01 49.16 -6.10
CA ARG A 348 -27.85 50.01 -7.28
C ARG A 348 -26.66 50.97 -7.21
N GLU A 349 -26.45 51.63 -6.06
CA GLU A 349 -25.30 52.53 -5.87
C GLU A 349 -23.98 51.74 -5.91
N PHE A 350 -23.97 50.54 -5.32
CA PHE A 350 -22.82 49.64 -5.28
C PHE A 350 -22.40 49.22 -6.69
N PHE A 351 -23.28 48.60 -7.47
CA PHE A 351 -22.94 48.11 -8.82
C PHE A 351 -22.70 49.23 -9.85
N GLN A 352 -23.25 50.43 -9.63
CA GLN A 352 -22.97 51.60 -10.47
C GLN A 352 -21.47 51.98 -10.51
N ARG A 353 -20.67 51.56 -9.53
CA ARG A 353 -19.19 51.73 -9.54
C ARG A 353 -18.51 51.00 -10.71
N TRP A 354 -19.10 49.88 -11.13
CA TRP A 354 -18.75 49.10 -12.32
C TRP A 354 -19.58 49.49 -13.57
N GLU A 355 -20.32 50.60 -13.51
CA GLU A 355 -21.20 51.10 -14.59
C GLU A 355 -22.36 50.16 -14.97
N LEU A 356 -22.63 49.15 -14.13
CA LEU A 356 -23.70 48.18 -14.34
C LEU A 356 -25.03 48.69 -13.74
N PRO A 357 -26.18 48.52 -14.44
CA PRO A 357 -27.50 48.97 -13.97
C PRO A 357 -28.13 48.03 -12.92
N TRP A 358 -27.37 47.04 -12.43
CA TRP A 358 -27.80 45.98 -11.53
C TRP A 358 -28.32 46.56 -10.21
N ASP A 359 -29.35 45.91 -9.66
CA ASP A 359 -29.96 46.29 -8.40
C ASP A 359 -30.50 45.02 -7.69
N SER A 360 -30.76 45.09 -6.39
CA SER A 360 -31.22 43.92 -5.61
C SER A 360 -32.60 43.47 -6.08
N GLY A 361 -32.74 42.19 -6.39
CA GLY A 361 -34.00 41.49 -6.61
C GLY A 361 -34.54 40.87 -5.32
N ASP A 362 -35.46 39.92 -5.49
CA ASP A 362 -36.09 39.18 -4.42
C ASP A 362 -35.14 38.11 -3.82
N TYR A 363 -35.49 37.60 -2.63
CA TYR A 363 -34.73 36.55 -1.94
C TYR A 363 -35.61 35.30 -1.75
N TYR A 364 -35.30 34.22 -2.45
CA TYR A 364 -36.10 32.99 -2.43
C TYR A 364 -35.32 31.75 -2.92
N ARG A 365 -35.85 30.55 -2.64
CA ARG A 365 -35.38 29.28 -3.23
C ARG A 365 -36.29 28.86 -4.37
N THR A 366 -35.70 28.42 -5.49
CA THR A 366 -36.41 27.65 -6.53
C THR A 366 -35.40 26.94 -7.43
N THR A 367 -35.89 26.10 -8.35
CA THR A 367 -35.11 25.50 -9.43
C THR A 367 -34.89 26.47 -10.60
N PHE A 368 -33.62 26.79 -10.85
CA PHE A 368 -33.17 27.61 -11.99
C PHE A 368 -32.56 26.73 -13.08
N ALA A 369 -32.66 27.17 -14.34
CA ALA A 369 -32.00 26.55 -15.49
C ALA A 369 -30.98 27.49 -16.12
N LEU A 370 -29.94 26.89 -16.70
CA LEU A 370 -28.83 27.58 -17.35
C LEU A 370 -29.32 28.38 -18.56
N ASN A 371 -28.95 29.66 -18.60
CA ASN A 371 -29.18 30.51 -19.75
C ASN A 371 -27.93 30.51 -20.64
N HIS A 372 -27.98 29.77 -21.76
CA HIS A 372 -26.87 29.70 -22.72
C HIS A 372 -26.49 31.05 -23.37
N ALA A 373 -27.37 32.06 -23.33
CA ALA A 373 -27.00 33.41 -23.76
C ALA A 373 -26.17 34.15 -22.70
N GLY A 374 -26.31 33.77 -21.42
CA GLY A 374 -25.69 34.39 -20.25
C GLY A 374 -24.32 33.82 -19.87
N THR A 375 -23.61 33.19 -20.81
CA THR A 375 -22.25 32.64 -20.59
C THR A 375 -21.24 33.31 -21.52
N PRO A 376 -20.89 34.59 -21.27
CA PRO A 376 -19.87 35.27 -22.06
C PRO A 376 -18.47 34.70 -21.77
N SER A 377 -17.67 34.49 -22.82
CA SER A 377 -16.28 34.03 -22.72
C SER A 377 -15.51 34.89 -21.70
N PRO A 378 -14.78 34.30 -20.72
CA PRO A 378 -14.31 32.91 -20.68
C PRO A 378 -15.27 31.84 -20.12
N LEU A 379 -16.47 32.20 -19.66
CA LEU A 379 -17.41 31.29 -18.98
C LEU A 379 -17.96 30.23 -19.94
N SER A 380 -17.68 28.94 -19.70
CA SER A 380 -18.20 27.84 -20.53
C SER A 380 -19.54 27.33 -20.01
N SER A 381 -20.63 27.52 -20.76
CA SER A 381 -21.94 26.91 -20.45
C SER A 381 -21.89 25.39 -20.28
N ALA A 382 -20.91 24.74 -20.90
CA ALA A 382 -20.79 23.31 -20.93
C ALA A 382 -20.13 22.76 -19.63
N ALA A 383 -19.38 23.60 -18.89
CA ALA A 383 -18.81 23.29 -17.58
C ALA A 383 -19.79 23.52 -16.40
N LEU A 384 -21.03 23.96 -16.69
CA LEU A 384 -22.05 24.37 -15.72
C LEU A 384 -23.21 23.37 -15.64
N VAL A 385 -23.87 23.33 -14.47
CA VAL A 385 -25.00 22.42 -14.22
C VAL A 385 -26.24 22.89 -14.99
N PRO A 386 -26.92 22.05 -15.80
CA PRO A 386 -28.04 22.49 -16.63
C PRO A 386 -29.22 23.11 -15.85
N SER A 387 -29.49 22.61 -14.64
CA SER A 387 -30.49 23.18 -13.72
C SER A 387 -30.30 22.63 -12.30
N PHE A 388 -30.50 23.46 -11.28
CA PHE A 388 -30.51 23.06 -9.86
C PHE A 388 -31.37 24.01 -9.01
N SER A 389 -31.79 23.56 -7.82
CA SER A 389 -32.43 24.42 -6.82
C SER A 389 -31.38 25.07 -5.94
N MET A 390 -31.44 26.39 -5.78
CA MET A 390 -30.62 27.15 -4.82
C MET A 390 -31.44 28.22 -4.10
N LYS A 391 -31.01 28.63 -2.90
CA LYS A 391 -31.60 29.76 -2.17
C LYS A 391 -30.75 30.99 -2.37
N ALA A 392 -31.23 31.94 -3.16
CA ALA A 392 -30.42 33.07 -3.60
C ALA A 392 -31.07 34.44 -3.35
N LEU A 393 -30.21 35.44 -3.11
CA LEU A 393 -30.52 36.84 -3.35
C LEU A 393 -30.35 37.13 -4.85
N HIS A 394 -31.38 37.64 -5.50
CA HIS A 394 -31.35 37.85 -6.94
C HIS A 394 -30.83 39.23 -7.31
N LEU A 395 -30.43 39.40 -8.57
CA LEU A 395 -30.28 40.70 -9.21
C LEU A 395 -31.39 40.95 -10.22
N LYS A 396 -31.83 42.21 -10.28
CA LYS A 396 -32.70 42.75 -11.33
C LYS A 396 -31.92 43.74 -12.21
N ASN A 397 -32.47 44.06 -13.38
CA ASN A 397 -31.83 44.87 -14.42
C ASN A 397 -30.50 44.29 -14.97
N VAL A 398 -30.30 42.97 -14.85
CA VAL A 398 -29.19 42.27 -15.53
C VAL A 398 -29.60 42.03 -16.98
N ALA A 399 -28.70 42.33 -17.93
CA ALA A 399 -28.94 42.04 -19.34
C ALA A 399 -28.99 40.51 -19.58
N PRO A 400 -29.85 39.97 -20.46
CA PRO A 400 -29.95 38.53 -20.70
C PRO A 400 -28.62 37.84 -21.08
N GLU A 401 -27.74 38.56 -21.77
CA GLU A 401 -26.38 38.14 -22.14
C GLU A 401 -25.40 38.06 -20.95
N HIS A 402 -25.79 38.58 -19.78
CA HIS A 402 -24.99 38.55 -18.55
C HIS A 402 -25.64 37.72 -17.42
N ALA A 403 -26.89 37.26 -17.59
CA ALA A 403 -27.64 36.54 -16.58
C ALA A 403 -27.43 35.01 -16.75
N VAL A 404 -26.66 34.37 -15.88
CA VAL A 404 -26.21 32.98 -16.08
C VAL A 404 -27.35 31.97 -15.91
N TYR A 405 -28.30 32.24 -15.01
CA TYR A 405 -29.42 31.35 -14.70
C TYR A 405 -30.76 32.11 -14.64
N TYR A 406 -31.86 31.45 -15.00
CA TYR A 406 -33.22 31.97 -14.84
C TYR A 406 -34.16 30.92 -14.22
N ALA A 407 -35.21 31.37 -13.53
CA ALA A 407 -36.23 30.48 -12.99
C ALA A 407 -36.97 29.76 -14.14
N THR A 408 -37.18 28.45 -14.01
CA THR A 408 -37.85 27.68 -15.08
C THR A 408 -39.32 28.05 -15.23
N THR A 409 -39.94 27.82 -16.39
CA THR A 409 -41.37 28.11 -16.63
C THR A 409 -42.34 27.34 -15.70
N ASN A 410 -41.88 26.24 -15.11
CA ASN A 410 -42.63 25.44 -14.13
C ASN A 410 -42.16 25.68 -12.68
N ALA A 411 -41.19 26.58 -12.46
CA ALA A 411 -40.62 26.86 -11.15
C ALA A 411 -41.67 27.36 -10.15
N ARG A 412 -41.46 26.99 -8.89
CA ARG A 412 -42.25 27.43 -7.75
C ARG A 412 -41.31 27.82 -6.62
N VAL A 413 -41.66 28.85 -5.85
CA VAL A 413 -40.92 29.21 -4.65
C VAL A 413 -40.97 28.03 -3.68
N GLU A 414 -39.80 27.55 -3.30
CA GLU A 414 -39.61 26.43 -2.38
C GLU A 414 -39.39 26.97 -0.96
N SER A 415 -40.04 26.36 0.03
CA SER A 415 -39.91 26.74 1.44
C SER A 415 -40.16 25.55 2.35
N LEU A 416 -39.42 25.48 3.46
CA LEU A 416 -39.63 24.50 4.53
C LEU A 416 -40.83 24.85 5.44
N VAL A 417 -41.40 26.05 5.30
CA VAL A 417 -42.45 26.58 6.19
C VAL A 417 -43.73 26.97 5.43
N PHE A 418 -43.63 27.36 4.16
CA PHE A 418 -44.75 27.85 3.36
C PHE A 418 -45.03 26.98 2.13
N ALA A 419 -46.30 26.91 1.73
CA ALA A 419 -46.71 26.12 0.55
C ALA A 419 -46.12 26.71 -0.75
N PRO A 420 -45.71 25.88 -1.73
CA PRO A 420 -45.04 26.37 -2.94
C PRO A 420 -45.91 27.29 -3.81
N THR A 421 -45.48 28.54 -4.00
CA THR A 421 -46.16 29.54 -4.83
C THR A 421 -45.56 29.59 -6.24
N LYS A 422 -46.35 30.01 -7.25
CA LYS A 422 -45.81 30.20 -8.61
C LYS A 422 -44.86 31.39 -8.66
N ILE A 423 -43.77 31.27 -9.40
CA ILE A 423 -42.91 32.39 -9.76
C ILE A 423 -43.74 33.44 -10.53
N THR A 424 -43.67 34.70 -10.09
CA THR A 424 -44.34 35.82 -10.75
C THR A 424 -43.59 36.25 -12.02
N ALA A 425 -44.27 36.93 -12.94
CA ALA A 425 -43.63 37.46 -14.15
C ALA A 425 -42.46 38.40 -13.85
N GLN A 426 -42.48 39.12 -12.71
CA GLN A 426 -41.40 39.98 -12.25
C GLN A 426 -40.23 39.19 -11.64
N GLN A 427 -40.49 38.08 -10.95
CA GLN A 427 -39.44 37.21 -10.43
C GLN A 427 -38.72 36.45 -11.55
N ALA A 428 -39.46 36.05 -12.60
CA ALA A 428 -38.89 35.35 -13.76
C ALA A 428 -37.88 36.18 -14.56
N THR A 429 -37.87 37.52 -14.44
CA THR A 429 -36.88 38.40 -15.09
C THR A 429 -35.62 38.62 -14.25
N GLN A 430 -35.56 38.09 -13.03
CA GLN A 430 -34.43 38.24 -12.11
C GLN A 430 -33.50 37.03 -12.21
N THR A 431 -32.22 37.25 -11.94
CA THR A 431 -31.21 36.18 -11.99
C THR A 431 -30.54 35.98 -10.64
N PRO A 432 -30.33 34.73 -10.18
CA PRO A 432 -29.56 34.44 -8.98
C PRO A 432 -28.04 34.53 -9.21
N ALA A 433 -27.57 34.60 -10.46
CA ALA A 433 -26.15 34.73 -10.76
C ALA A 433 -25.89 35.45 -12.09
N ALA A 434 -24.90 36.34 -12.11
CA ALA A 434 -24.59 37.17 -13.27
C ALA A 434 -23.07 37.22 -13.55
N PHE A 435 -22.69 37.37 -14.80
CA PHE A 435 -21.31 37.54 -15.25
C PHE A 435 -21.28 38.55 -16.41
N ALA A 436 -20.69 39.73 -16.20
CA ALA A 436 -20.65 40.81 -17.18
C ALA A 436 -19.22 41.33 -17.42
N PRO A 437 -18.88 41.73 -18.65
CA PRO A 437 -17.64 42.46 -18.92
C PRO A 437 -17.71 43.86 -18.29
N VAL A 438 -16.60 44.32 -17.70
CA VAL A 438 -16.45 45.67 -17.14
C VAL A 438 -15.04 46.18 -17.41
N GLY A 439 -14.91 47.22 -18.24
CA GLY A 439 -13.61 47.63 -18.76
C GLY A 439 -12.99 46.49 -19.57
N ASP A 440 -11.73 46.16 -19.28
CA ASP A 440 -11.03 45.01 -19.88
C ASP A 440 -11.27 43.69 -19.13
N GLY A 441 -11.95 43.73 -17.96
CA GLY A 441 -12.15 42.57 -17.08
C GLY A 441 -13.61 42.13 -16.96
N PHE A 442 -13.93 41.37 -15.90
CA PHE A 442 -15.25 40.79 -15.68
C PHE A 442 -15.72 40.92 -14.23
N LEU A 443 -17.01 41.24 -14.05
CA LEU A 443 -17.70 41.18 -12.77
C LEU A 443 -18.68 40.00 -12.71
N GLY A 444 -18.46 39.11 -11.76
CA GLY A 444 -19.34 38.03 -11.37
C GLY A 444 -20.14 38.33 -10.10
N TYR A 445 -21.35 37.80 -10.04
CA TYR A 445 -22.19 37.76 -8.85
C TYR A 445 -22.82 36.38 -8.72
N VAL A 446 -22.73 35.80 -7.52
CA VAL A 446 -23.39 34.55 -7.15
C VAL A 446 -24.22 34.82 -5.89
N GLY A 447 -25.54 34.83 -6.07
CA GLY A 447 -26.52 35.20 -5.06
C GLY A 447 -26.84 34.13 -4.04
N ASP A 448 -26.36 32.91 -4.26
CA ASP A 448 -26.59 31.76 -3.38
C ASP A 448 -26.00 31.99 -1.99
N VAL A 449 -26.75 31.56 -0.96
CA VAL A 449 -26.39 31.72 0.44
C VAL A 449 -26.10 30.40 1.16
N ASN A 450 -26.36 29.27 0.50
CA ASN A 450 -26.29 27.92 1.08
C ASN A 450 -25.15 27.06 0.49
N GLY A 451 -24.41 27.55 -0.51
CA GLY A 451 -23.24 26.87 -1.07
C GLY A 451 -23.57 25.66 -1.95
N GLU A 452 -24.65 25.75 -2.75
CA GLU A 452 -25.13 24.69 -3.63
C GLU A 452 -24.07 24.29 -4.66
N GLN A 453 -23.89 22.98 -4.90
CA GLN A 453 -22.80 22.48 -5.76
C GLN A 453 -22.74 23.15 -7.15
N GLY A 454 -23.91 23.46 -7.73
CA GLY A 454 -24.00 24.18 -9.01
C GLY A 454 -23.55 25.65 -8.95
N SER A 455 -23.72 26.33 -7.80
CA SER A 455 -23.25 27.70 -7.58
C SER A 455 -21.75 27.73 -7.22
N ILE A 456 -21.26 26.72 -6.49
CA ILE A 456 -19.83 26.51 -6.25
C ILE A 456 -19.09 26.28 -7.56
N ARG A 457 -19.57 25.33 -8.38
CA ARG A 457 -19.01 25.02 -9.69
C ARG A 457 -19.01 26.23 -10.62
N LEU A 458 -20.08 27.02 -10.61
CA LEU A 458 -20.14 28.30 -11.31
C LEU A 458 -19.06 29.28 -10.82
N THR A 459 -18.87 29.40 -9.51
CA THR A 459 -17.88 30.31 -8.91
C THR A 459 -16.45 29.94 -9.34
N ILE A 460 -16.12 28.64 -9.33
CA ILE A 460 -14.79 28.15 -9.75
C ILE A 460 -14.57 28.36 -11.26
N GLU A 461 -15.57 28.07 -12.09
CA GLU A 461 -15.51 28.31 -13.54
C GLU A 461 -15.42 29.81 -13.87
N MET A 462 -16.11 30.69 -13.14
CA MET A 462 -15.96 32.16 -13.27
C MET A 462 -14.52 32.61 -13.01
N CYS A 463 -13.81 32.00 -12.05
CA CYS A 463 -12.38 32.29 -11.81
C CYS A 463 -11.48 31.91 -13.00
N GLY A 464 -11.99 31.17 -14.00
CA GLY A 464 -11.20 30.57 -15.07
C GLY A 464 -10.40 29.35 -14.62
N VAL A 465 -10.83 28.69 -13.54
CA VAL A 465 -10.21 27.49 -12.97
C VAL A 465 -10.97 26.28 -13.47
N ARG A 466 -10.26 25.29 -14.05
CA ARG A 466 -10.86 24.04 -14.53
C ARG A 466 -10.85 23.01 -13.42
N ILE A 467 -11.98 22.33 -13.24
CA ILE A 467 -12.13 21.22 -12.28
C ILE A 467 -12.52 19.94 -13.00
N GLN A 468 -11.97 18.82 -12.53
CA GLN A 468 -12.35 17.47 -12.92
C GLN A 468 -13.46 16.96 -11.98
N PRO A 469 -14.25 15.95 -12.39
CA PRO A 469 -15.24 15.33 -11.51
C PRO A 469 -14.57 14.76 -10.25
N GLY A 470 -15.06 15.15 -9.08
CA GLY A 470 -14.53 14.77 -7.77
C GLY A 470 -13.54 15.77 -7.15
N ASP A 471 -13.21 16.86 -7.83
CA ASP A 471 -12.28 17.87 -7.31
C ASP A 471 -12.89 18.75 -6.18
N MET A 472 -14.22 18.86 -6.11
CA MET A 472 -14.92 19.58 -5.03
C MET A 472 -15.17 18.65 -3.82
N GLY A 473 -15.40 17.36 -4.09
CA GLY A 473 -15.66 16.33 -3.08
C GLY A 473 -17.01 16.49 -2.38
N THR A 474 -17.27 15.70 -1.34
CA THR A 474 -18.55 15.68 -0.61
C THR A 474 -18.75 16.96 0.23
N ARG A 475 -19.98 17.50 0.28
CA ARG A 475 -20.36 18.54 1.28
C ARG A 475 -21.27 17.97 2.36
N HIS A 476 -21.14 18.51 3.56
CA HIS A 476 -22.05 18.24 4.67
C HIS A 476 -23.02 19.41 4.82
N MET A 477 -24.31 19.11 4.98
CA MET A 477 -25.37 20.09 5.18
C MET A 477 -26.20 19.75 6.42
N MET A 478 -26.66 20.78 7.13
CA MET A 478 -27.65 20.60 8.19
C MET A 478 -29.02 20.29 7.58
N GLY A 479 -29.45 19.02 7.64
CA GLY A 479 -30.65 18.52 6.98
C GLY A 479 -31.94 18.83 7.76
N SER A 480 -31.98 18.51 9.05
CA SER A 480 -33.13 18.81 9.92
C SER A 480 -32.71 19.14 11.35
N VAL A 481 -33.44 20.10 11.93
CA VAL A 481 -33.30 20.53 13.33
C VAL A 481 -34.63 20.31 14.03
N THR A 482 -34.67 19.40 14.99
CA THR A 482 -35.87 19.15 15.80
C THR A 482 -35.83 20.02 17.04
N LEU A 483 -36.75 20.98 17.15
CA LEU A 483 -36.92 21.81 18.35
C LEU A 483 -38.02 21.22 19.23
N GLY A 484 -37.73 21.09 20.53
CA GLY A 484 -38.68 20.63 21.53
C GLY A 484 -39.72 21.69 21.91
N PRO A 485 -40.76 21.32 22.68
CA PRO A 485 -41.84 22.23 23.08
C PRO A 485 -41.40 23.49 23.85
N GLY A 486 -40.20 23.49 24.42
CA GLY A 486 -39.57 24.64 25.09
C GLY A 486 -38.58 25.43 24.24
N GLY A 487 -38.46 25.16 22.94
CA GLY A 487 -37.47 25.80 22.05
C GLY A 487 -36.05 25.22 22.11
N ASN A 488 -35.79 24.25 23.00
CA ASN A 488 -34.51 23.56 23.09
C ASN A 488 -34.30 22.63 21.88
N LEU A 489 -33.06 22.55 21.40
CA LEU A 489 -32.67 21.64 20.33
C LEU A 489 -32.64 20.20 20.85
N ILE A 490 -33.40 19.31 20.20
CA ILE A 490 -33.47 17.88 20.54
C ILE A 490 -32.52 17.06 19.65
N ASP A 491 -32.46 17.38 18.36
CA ASP A 491 -31.73 16.59 17.37
C ASP A 491 -31.18 17.49 16.23
N ARG A 492 -30.01 17.11 15.71
CA ARG A 492 -29.34 17.69 14.52
C ARG A 492 -28.98 16.56 13.56
N THR A 493 -29.71 16.47 12.46
CA THR A 493 -29.39 15.53 11.39
C THR A 493 -28.48 16.22 10.37
N THR A 494 -27.20 15.82 10.30
CA THR A 494 -26.29 16.22 9.21
C THR A 494 -26.46 15.25 8.03
N GLN A 495 -26.59 15.79 6.82
CA GLN A 495 -26.69 15.02 5.58
C GLN A 495 -25.43 15.27 4.74
N SER A 496 -24.81 14.20 4.25
CA SER A 496 -23.76 14.27 3.22
C SER A 496 -24.38 14.31 1.82
N GLU A 497 -23.82 15.13 0.94
CA GLU A 497 -24.16 15.19 -0.48
C GLU A 497 -22.87 15.09 -1.31
N GLU A 498 -22.73 13.98 -2.04
CA GLU A 498 -21.60 13.72 -2.95
C GLU A 498 -21.57 14.71 -4.12
N GLU A 499 -20.39 14.95 -4.69
CA GLU A 499 -20.26 15.81 -5.88
C GLU A 499 -21.00 15.21 -7.08
N VAL A 500 -21.94 15.96 -7.68
CA VAL A 500 -22.63 15.55 -8.90
C VAL A 500 -21.69 15.71 -10.12
N PRO A 501 -21.29 14.61 -10.79
CA PRO A 501 -20.38 14.69 -11.93
C PRO A 501 -21.05 15.32 -13.16
N LEU A 502 -20.42 16.33 -13.77
CA LEU A 502 -20.74 16.71 -15.15
C LEU A 502 -19.85 15.92 -16.11
N ALA A 503 -20.45 15.37 -17.16
CA ALA A 503 -19.74 14.58 -18.17
C ALA A 503 -18.66 15.42 -18.88
N ALA A 504 -17.45 14.88 -18.99
CA ALA A 504 -16.35 15.55 -19.67
C ALA A 504 -16.66 15.81 -21.16
N HIS A 505 -16.18 16.93 -21.70
CA HIS A 505 -16.42 17.30 -23.09
C HIS A 505 -15.65 16.44 -24.08
N HIS A 506 -16.29 15.37 -24.55
CA HIS A 506 -16.06 14.88 -25.89
C HIS A 506 -16.81 15.77 -26.89
N ALA A 507 -16.05 16.50 -27.71
CA ALA A 507 -16.61 17.26 -28.82
C ALA A 507 -17.19 16.31 -29.88
N GLY A 508 -18.52 16.27 -29.97
CA GLY A 508 -19.26 15.74 -31.12
C GLY A 508 -19.55 14.24 -31.14
N SER A 509 -20.76 13.85 -30.72
CA SER A 509 -21.72 13.18 -31.62
C SER A 509 -23.12 13.08 -30.97
N THR A 510 -24.17 13.02 -31.78
CA THR A 510 -25.58 13.17 -31.40
C THR A 510 -26.27 11.87 -30.96
N THR A 511 -27.07 11.95 -29.88
CA THR A 511 -28.35 11.22 -29.59
C THR A 511 -28.39 9.69 -29.83
N SER A 512 -28.73 8.82 -28.86
CA SER A 512 -29.95 8.83 -28.02
C SER A 512 -30.03 7.64 -27.03
N SER A 513 -30.89 7.78 -26.01
CA SER A 513 -31.50 6.74 -25.14
C SER A 513 -30.58 5.83 -24.28
N SER A 514 -30.77 5.95 -22.96
CA SER A 514 -30.26 5.08 -21.91
C SER A 514 -30.97 3.72 -21.83
N ALA A 515 -30.21 2.64 -21.55
CA ALA A 515 -30.60 1.45 -20.76
C ALA A 515 -29.69 0.22 -20.99
N ALA A 516 -28.86 0.20 -22.05
CA ALA A 516 -28.06 -0.98 -22.38
C ALA A 516 -26.67 -0.64 -22.95
N GLN A 517 -25.68 -0.49 -22.06
CA GLN A 517 -24.26 -0.62 -22.42
C GLN A 517 -23.43 -0.98 -21.18
N ALA A 518 -23.19 -2.28 -20.99
CA ALA A 518 -21.91 -2.69 -20.43
C ALA A 518 -20.81 -2.13 -21.35
N THR A 519 -19.74 -1.59 -20.76
CA THR A 519 -18.64 -0.98 -21.51
C THR A 519 -18.07 -1.98 -22.51
N ASN A 520 -17.98 -1.59 -23.79
CA ASN A 520 -17.44 -2.45 -24.83
C ASN A 520 -15.90 -2.46 -24.75
N ARG A 521 -15.36 -3.04 -23.67
CA ARG A 521 -13.91 -3.17 -23.45
C ARG A 521 -13.29 -3.93 -24.63
N PRO A 522 -12.16 -3.51 -25.21
CA PRO A 522 -11.63 -4.10 -26.45
C PRO A 522 -11.43 -5.63 -26.41
N ARG A 523 -11.20 -6.22 -25.23
CA ARG A 523 -11.00 -7.67 -25.00
C ARG A 523 -12.15 -8.32 -24.24
N GLU A 524 -13.36 -7.76 -24.22
CA GLU A 524 -14.51 -8.28 -23.44
C GLU A 524 -14.92 -9.72 -23.81
N ALA A 525 -14.63 -10.17 -25.03
CA ALA A 525 -14.80 -11.57 -25.41
C ALA A 525 -13.82 -12.51 -24.69
N GLU A 526 -12.57 -12.08 -24.49
CA GLU A 526 -11.52 -12.83 -23.78
C GLU A 526 -11.79 -12.84 -22.27
N VAL A 527 -12.22 -11.69 -21.71
CA VAL A 527 -12.67 -11.59 -20.30
C VAL A 527 -13.77 -12.59 -20.00
N ARG A 528 -14.83 -12.62 -20.83
CA ARG A 528 -15.95 -13.56 -20.66
C ARG A 528 -15.53 -15.02 -20.85
N ALA A 529 -14.61 -15.30 -21.77
CA ALA A 529 -14.05 -16.64 -21.95
C ALA A 529 -13.26 -17.11 -20.71
N ARG A 530 -12.38 -16.26 -20.15
CA ARG A 530 -11.67 -16.55 -18.88
C ARG A 530 -12.63 -16.64 -17.70
N ALA A 531 -13.64 -15.77 -17.61
CA ALA A 531 -14.64 -15.85 -16.54
C ALA A 531 -15.36 -17.22 -16.52
N ALA A 532 -15.76 -17.74 -17.69
CA ALA A 532 -16.39 -19.06 -17.78
C ALA A 532 -15.43 -20.22 -17.38
N VAL A 533 -14.13 -20.08 -17.63
CA VAL A 533 -13.11 -21.07 -17.19
C VAL A 533 -12.85 -20.95 -15.68
N ARG A 534 -12.69 -19.72 -15.15
CA ARG A 534 -12.64 -19.42 -13.71
C ARG A 534 -13.83 -20.03 -12.97
N ASP A 535 -15.05 -19.84 -13.46
CA ASP A 535 -16.27 -20.38 -12.85
C ASP A 535 -16.30 -21.91 -12.84
N ARG A 536 -15.89 -22.57 -13.93
CA ARG A 536 -15.79 -24.04 -13.96
C ARG A 536 -14.76 -24.56 -12.95
N VAL A 537 -13.56 -23.99 -12.94
CA VAL A 537 -12.48 -24.38 -12.01
C VAL A 537 -12.89 -24.10 -10.55
N LYS A 538 -13.58 -22.98 -10.30
CA LYS A 538 -14.17 -22.63 -8.99
C LYS A 538 -15.19 -23.67 -8.56
N GLN A 539 -16.16 -24.03 -9.41
CA GLN A 539 -17.15 -25.07 -9.11
C GLN A 539 -16.50 -26.42 -8.78
N GLU A 540 -15.48 -26.83 -9.54
CA GLU A 540 -14.73 -28.08 -9.28
C GLU A 540 -13.93 -28.03 -7.96
N LYS A 541 -13.29 -26.90 -7.64
CA LYS A 541 -12.57 -26.68 -6.37
C LYS A 541 -13.55 -26.66 -5.19
N THR A 542 -14.65 -25.91 -5.28
CA THR A 542 -15.72 -25.85 -4.27
C THR A 542 -16.33 -27.22 -4.02
N ALA A 543 -16.66 -28.01 -5.05
CA ALA A 543 -17.21 -29.36 -4.89
C ALA A 543 -16.24 -30.35 -4.18
N LYS A 544 -14.93 -30.11 -4.24
CA LYS A 544 -13.92 -30.87 -3.47
C LYS A 544 -13.79 -30.32 -2.05
N ALA A 545 -13.75 -29.00 -1.89
CA ALA A 545 -13.69 -28.34 -0.58
C ALA A 545 -14.93 -28.61 0.28
N ASP A 546 -16.12 -28.74 -0.32
CA ASP A 546 -17.34 -29.09 0.40
C ASP A 546 -17.31 -30.50 1.01
N LYS A 547 -16.65 -31.46 0.34
CA LYS A 547 -16.40 -32.80 0.91
C LYS A 547 -15.45 -32.73 2.10
N LEU A 548 -14.37 -31.94 1.98
CA LEU A 548 -13.43 -31.71 3.08
C LEU A 548 -14.11 -30.99 4.27
N LYS A 549 -15.00 -30.02 4.00
CA LYS A 549 -15.88 -29.41 5.02
C LYS A 549 -16.80 -30.44 5.67
N GLU A 550 -17.37 -31.38 4.92
CA GLU A 550 -18.22 -32.45 5.47
C GLU A 550 -17.43 -33.44 6.34
N GLU A 551 -16.22 -33.82 5.93
CA GLU A 551 -15.26 -34.58 6.76
C GLU A 551 -14.90 -33.81 8.04
N GLY A 552 -14.61 -32.51 7.92
CA GLY A 552 -14.34 -31.62 9.05
C GLY A 552 -15.53 -31.49 9.99
N ASN A 553 -16.75 -31.36 9.48
CA ASN A 553 -17.99 -31.35 10.27
C ASN A 553 -18.17 -32.66 11.05
N GLU A 554 -17.80 -33.79 10.45
CA GLU A 554 -17.90 -35.10 11.10
C GLU A 554 -16.83 -35.28 12.18
N PHE A 555 -15.59 -34.85 11.94
CA PHE A 555 -14.56 -34.79 13.01
C PHE A 555 -14.94 -33.81 14.14
N PHE A 556 -15.60 -32.70 13.82
CA PHE A 556 -16.07 -31.73 14.80
C PHE A 556 -17.16 -32.31 15.71
N LYS A 557 -18.12 -33.08 15.17
CA LYS A 557 -19.11 -33.82 15.99
C LYS A 557 -18.46 -34.88 16.89
N GLN A 558 -17.34 -35.46 16.44
CA GLN A 558 -16.57 -36.46 17.19
C GLN A 558 -15.58 -35.83 18.20
N GLU A 559 -15.67 -34.52 18.44
CA GLU A 559 -14.78 -33.75 19.32
C GLU A 559 -13.28 -33.82 18.93
N LYS A 560 -12.99 -34.19 17.68
CA LYS A 560 -11.62 -34.30 17.12
C LYS A 560 -11.20 -32.96 16.51
N TRP A 561 -11.13 -31.92 17.36
CA TRP A 561 -10.96 -30.53 16.96
C TRP A 561 -9.77 -30.30 16.00
N ALA A 562 -8.61 -30.92 16.28
CA ALA A 562 -7.42 -30.81 15.42
C ALA A 562 -7.63 -31.36 14.00
N LYS A 563 -8.34 -32.49 13.86
CA LYS A 563 -8.66 -33.08 12.54
C LYS A 563 -9.77 -32.31 11.82
N ALA A 564 -10.69 -31.71 12.57
CA ALA A 564 -11.66 -30.77 12.01
C ALA A 564 -10.97 -29.51 11.48
N ALA A 565 -10.05 -28.92 12.25
CA ALA A 565 -9.25 -27.76 11.84
C ALA A 565 -8.41 -28.07 10.59
N GLU A 566 -7.69 -29.20 10.56
CA GLU A 566 -6.97 -29.68 9.38
C GLU A 566 -7.87 -29.73 8.14
N LYS A 567 -9.06 -30.36 8.23
CA LYS A 567 -9.97 -30.50 7.08
C LYS A 567 -10.64 -29.19 6.64
N TYR A 568 -10.99 -28.30 7.57
CA TYR A 568 -11.48 -26.97 7.21
C TYR A 568 -10.40 -26.09 6.58
N ARG A 569 -9.14 -26.22 7.05
CA ARG A 569 -7.97 -25.55 6.46
C ARG A 569 -7.69 -26.07 5.05
N GLU A 570 -7.68 -27.39 4.83
CA GLU A 570 -7.55 -27.97 3.50
C GLU A 570 -8.65 -27.46 2.55
N ALA A 571 -9.91 -27.40 3.01
CA ALA A 571 -11.03 -26.85 2.24
C ALA A 571 -10.81 -25.36 1.87
N ALA A 572 -10.41 -24.54 2.83
CA ALA A 572 -10.14 -23.11 2.63
C ALA A 572 -8.92 -22.85 1.73
N VAL A 573 -7.87 -23.67 1.81
CA VAL A 573 -6.70 -23.57 0.92
C VAL A 573 -7.05 -24.03 -0.50
N LEU A 574 -7.96 -25.00 -0.67
CA LEU A 574 -8.33 -25.56 -1.96
C LEU A 574 -9.29 -24.68 -2.77
N ALA A 575 -10.31 -24.10 -2.13
CA ALA A 575 -11.34 -23.29 -2.78
C ALA A 575 -11.28 -21.78 -2.47
N GLY A 576 -10.22 -21.35 -1.78
CA GLY A 576 -10.09 -20.02 -1.21
C GLY A 576 -10.86 -19.88 0.12
N PRO A 577 -10.55 -18.83 0.91
CA PRO A 577 -11.06 -18.65 2.28
C PRO A 577 -12.53 -18.22 2.39
N GLN A 578 -13.44 -18.94 1.73
CA GLN A 578 -14.88 -18.71 1.78
C GLN A 578 -15.39 -18.70 3.25
N PRO A 579 -16.30 -17.78 3.64
CA PRO A 579 -16.74 -17.59 5.03
C PRO A 579 -17.08 -18.89 5.76
N ILE A 580 -17.76 -19.82 5.10
CA ILE A 580 -18.20 -21.10 5.67
C ILE A 580 -17.00 -21.95 6.13
N TYR A 581 -15.93 -22.02 5.34
CA TYR A 581 -14.76 -22.86 5.65
C TYR A 581 -13.92 -22.22 6.76
N VAL A 582 -13.54 -20.95 6.63
CA VAL A 582 -12.69 -20.26 7.61
C VAL A 582 -13.43 -19.96 8.93
N SER A 583 -14.74 -19.72 8.91
CA SER A 583 -15.51 -19.58 10.16
C SER A 583 -15.62 -20.92 10.90
N ASN A 584 -15.77 -22.05 10.19
CA ASN A 584 -15.74 -23.37 10.83
C ASN A 584 -14.33 -23.76 11.33
N LEU A 585 -13.28 -23.33 10.64
CA LEU A 585 -11.91 -23.41 11.13
C LEU A 585 -11.74 -22.60 12.43
N ALA A 586 -12.22 -21.35 12.48
CA ALA A 586 -12.21 -20.54 13.71
C ALA A 586 -12.92 -21.25 14.87
N ALA A 587 -14.04 -21.93 14.62
CA ALA A 587 -14.74 -22.72 15.64
C ALA A 587 -13.92 -23.90 16.17
N ALA A 588 -13.13 -24.57 15.31
CA ALA A 588 -12.24 -25.65 15.72
C ALA A 588 -11.04 -25.11 16.51
N LEU A 589 -10.44 -24.00 16.07
CA LEU A 589 -9.32 -23.34 16.75
C LEU A 589 -9.71 -22.79 18.13
N LEU A 590 -10.91 -22.21 18.29
CA LEU A 590 -11.48 -21.85 19.59
C LEU A 590 -11.62 -23.06 20.54
N LYS A 591 -11.89 -24.26 20.02
CA LYS A 591 -11.95 -25.50 20.82
C LYS A 591 -10.57 -26.09 21.13
N MET A 592 -9.51 -25.57 20.52
CA MET A 592 -8.12 -25.96 20.75
C MET A 592 -7.34 -24.91 21.55
N GLU A 593 -8.00 -23.81 21.95
CA GLU A 593 -7.40 -22.67 22.66
C GLU A 593 -6.34 -21.93 21.81
N GLU A 594 -6.38 -22.08 20.48
CA GLU A 594 -5.50 -21.39 19.52
C GLU A 594 -6.09 -20.01 19.18
N TRP A 595 -6.21 -19.14 20.18
CA TRP A 595 -7.01 -17.90 20.12
C TRP A 595 -6.62 -16.96 18.97
N GLU A 596 -5.33 -16.82 18.71
CA GLU A 596 -4.78 -15.89 17.70
C GLU A 596 -5.08 -16.37 16.27
N ALA A 597 -4.97 -17.68 16.04
CA ALA A 597 -5.34 -18.31 14.78
C ALA A 597 -6.87 -18.30 14.59
N ALA A 598 -7.64 -18.43 15.66
CA ALA A 598 -9.10 -18.32 15.63
C ALA A 598 -9.58 -16.91 15.29
N GLU A 599 -8.99 -15.87 15.90
CA GLU A 599 -9.24 -14.46 15.56
C GLU A 599 -8.90 -14.20 14.09
N SER A 600 -7.72 -14.64 13.63
CA SER A 600 -7.29 -14.51 12.23
C SER A 600 -8.25 -15.18 11.24
N ALA A 601 -8.73 -16.39 11.54
CA ALA A 601 -9.71 -17.10 10.71
C ALA A 601 -11.09 -16.41 10.70
N ALA A 602 -11.53 -15.87 11.83
CA ALA A 602 -12.80 -15.16 11.96
C ALA A 602 -12.77 -13.80 11.25
N SER A 603 -11.69 -13.01 11.42
CA SER A 603 -11.48 -11.76 10.68
C SER A 603 -11.42 -11.98 9.17
N ARG A 604 -10.74 -13.03 8.69
CA ARG A 604 -10.73 -13.35 7.25
C ARG A 604 -12.12 -13.70 6.75
N ALA A 605 -12.93 -14.41 7.52
CA ALA A 605 -14.33 -14.70 7.16
C ALA A 605 -15.19 -13.42 7.06
N LEU A 606 -14.96 -12.45 7.95
CA LEU A 606 -15.67 -11.17 7.96
C LEU A 606 -15.26 -10.25 6.81
N LEU A 607 -14.02 -10.33 6.33
CA LEU A 607 -13.59 -9.61 5.12
C LEU A 607 -14.42 -9.99 3.87
N HIS A 608 -14.91 -11.23 3.82
CA HIS A 608 -15.73 -11.77 2.74
C HIS A 608 -17.24 -11.60 2.96
N ASP A 609 -17.70 -11.64 4.22
CA ASP A 609 -19.09 -11.41 4.60
C ASP A 609 -19.10 -10.71 5.98
N PRO A 610 -19.08 -9.36 6.01
CA PRO A 610 -19.08 -8.58 7.25
C PRO A 610 -20.33 -8.82 8.10
N ARG A 611 -21.41 -9.33 7.49
CA ARG A 611 -22.68 -9.65 8.15
C ARG A 611 -22.73 -11.11 8.62
N HIS A 612 -21.63 -11.86 8.54
CA HIS A 612 -21.59 -13.27 8.95
C HIS A 612 -21.63 -13.41 10.46
N LEU A 613 -22.85 -13.42 11.03
CA LEU A 613 -23.16 -13.46 12.46
C LEU A 613 -22.30 -14.46 13.26
N LYS A 614 -22.05 -15.67 12.72
CA LYS A 614 -21.21 -16.68 13.38
C LYS A 614 -19.75 -16.27 13.47
N SER A 615 -19.22 -15.53 12.51
CA SER A 615 -17.83 -15.05 12.54
C SER A 615 -17.64 -13.88 13.50
N LEU A 616 -18.57 -12.92 13.55
CA LEU A 616 -18.55 -11.84 14.56
C LEU A 616 -18.50 -12.45 15.97
N TYR A 617 -19.43 -13.36 16.27
CA TYR A 617 -19.46 -14.05 17.57
C TYR A 617 -18.20 -14.88 17.85
N ARG A 618 -17.63 -15.57 16.84
CA ARG A 618 -16.37 -16.33 16.98
C ARG A 618 -15.16 -15.42 17.20
N ARG A 619 -15.13 -14.23 16.58
CA ARG A 619 -14.07 -13.22 16.76
C ARG A 619 -14.12 -12.59 18.15
N ALA A 620 -15.31 -12.20 18.62
CA ALA A 620 -15.53 -11.74 19.99
C ALA A 620 -15.01 -12.72 21.05
N LEU A 621 -15.32 -14.02 20.91
CA LEU A 621 -14.83 -15.05 21.83
C LEU A 621 -13.30 -15.19 21.82
N ALA A 622 -12.68 -15.11 20.64
CA ALA A 622 -11.22 -15.15 20.53
C ALA A 622 -10.57 -13.91 21.17
N ARG A 623 -11.13 -12.72 20.92
CA ARG A 623 -10.67 -11.44 21.48
C ARG A 623 -10.79 -11.41 23.00
N LYS A 624 -11.93 -11.83 23.55
CA LYS A 624 -12.13 -11.97 25.01
C LYS A 624 -11.09 -12.90 25.64
N ALA A 625 -10.77 -14.03 25.00
CA ALA A 625 -9.74 -14.96 25.49
C ALA A 625 -8.30 -14.40 25.40
N ARG A 626 -8.09 -13.35 24.59
CA ARG A 626 -6.83 -12.60 24.48
C ARG A 626 -6.82 -11.32 25.33
N HIS A 627 -7.79 -11.12 26.22
CA HIS A 627 -7.96 -9.88 27.01
C HIS A 627 -8.16 -8.61 26.16
N LYS A 628 -8.61 -8.74 24.91
CA LYS A 628 -8.99 -7.61 24.05
C LYS A 628 -10.46 -7.26 24.27
N PHE A 629 -10.79 -6.61 25.37
CA PHE A 629 -12.18 -6.53 25.82
C PHE A 629 -12.98 -5.51 25.02
N MET A 630 -12.41 -4.34 24.70
CA MET A 630 -13.07 -3.31 23.90
C MET A 630 -13.36 -3.81 22.48
N SER A 631 -12.39 -4.46 21.81
CA SER A 631 -12.61 -5.06 20.50
C SER A 631 -13.61 -6.23 20.51
N ALA A 632 -13.74 -6.95 21.63
CA ALA A 632 -14.73 -8.00 21.79
C ALA A 632 -16.15 -7.45 22.01
N GLU A 633 -16.29 -6.32 22.71
CA GLU A 633 -17.56 -5.64 22.92
C GLU A 633 -18.14 -5.15 21.58
N SER A 634 -17.31 -4.50 20.75
CA SER A 634 -17.69 -4.02 19.41
C SER A 634 -18.23 -5.15 18.51
N ASP A 635 -17.55 -6.30 18.47
CA ASP A 635 -18.02 -7.48 17.73
C ASP A 635 -19.37 -8.02 18.25
N LEU A 636 -19.61 -7.95 19.56
CA LEU A 636 -20.88 -8.40 20.17
C LEU A 636 -22.03 -7.43 19.89
N TYR A 637 -21.79 -6.12 19.88
CA TYR A 637 -22.76 -5.15 19.36
C TYR A 637 -23.07 -5.39 17.88
N GLY A 638 -22.07 -5.73 17.06
CA GLY A 638 -22.27 -6.14 15.67
C GLY A 638 -23.18 -7.37 15.53
N VAL A 639 -23.06 -8.37 16.41
CA VAL A 639 -23.99 -9.51 16.46
C VAL A 639 -25.40 -9.05 16.82
N LEU A 640 -25.56 -8.20 17.84
CA LEU A 640 -26.87 -7.76 18.33
C LEU A 640 -27.59 -6.80 17.37
N ALA A 641 -26.84 -6.03 16.57
CA ALA A 641 -27.39 -5.22 15.47
C ALA A 641 -27.98 -6.07 14.33
N LEU A 642 -27.57 -7.34 14.21
CA LEU A 642 -28.09 -8.30 13.24
C LEU A 642 -29.14 -9.25 13.84
N ASP A 643 -29.04 -9.55 15.13
CA ASP A 643 -29.93 -10.43 15.89
C ASP A 643 -30.06 -9.94 17.34
N GLU A 644 -30.97 -9.00 17.58
CA GLU A 644 -31.25 -8.38 18.89
C GLU A 644 -31.59 -9.39 20.00
N LYS A 645 -32.00 -10.61 19.64
CA LYS A 645 -32.48 -11.65 20.56
C LYS A 645 -31.46 -12.77 20.77
N ASN A 646 -30.21 -12.52 20.43
CA ASN A 646 -29.15 -13.51 20.59
C ASN A 646 -28.74 -13.67 22.06
N ASP A 647 -29.41 -14.56 22.79
CA ASP A 647 -29.15 -14.85 24.22
C ASP A 647 -27.67 -15.14 24.52
N ALA A 648 -26.95 -15.76 23.58
CA ALA A 648 -25.53 -16.06 23.73
C ALA A 648 -24.68 -14.78 23.66
N ALA A 649 -24.92 -13.91 22.66
CA ALA A 649 -24.22 -12.63 22.57
C ALA A 649 -24.56 -11.68 23.72
N LEU A 650 -25.82 -11.60 24.15
CA LEU A 650 -26.22 -10.81 25.33
C LEU A 650 -25.49 -11.25 26.60
N LYS A 651 -25.35 -12.56 26.81
CA LYS A 651 -24.64 -13.13 27.96
C LYS A 651 -23.14 -12.85 27.90
N GLU A 652 -22.51 -13.04 26.74
CA GLU A 652 -21.07 -12.75 26.57
C GLU A 652 -20.79 -11.25 26.68
N LEU A 653 -21.68 -10.38 26.21
CA LEU A 653 -21.56 -8.91 26.36
C LEU A 653 -21.57 -8.51 27.84
N SER A 654 -22.51 -9.06 28.61
CA SER A 654 -22.58 -8.87 30.07
C SER A 654 -21.40 -9.48 30.85
N GLU A 655 -20.59 -10.34 30.21
CA GLU A 655 -19.34 -10.86 30.75
C GLU A 655 -18.17 -9.92 30.41
N VAL A 656 -18.07 -9.51 29.15
CA VAL A 656 -17.03 -8.58 28.65
C VAL A 656 -17.10 -7.23 29.38
N GLN A 657 -18.29 -6.63 29.50
CA GLN A 657 -18.48 -5.35 30.21
C GLN A 657 -18.00 -5.41 31.66
N ARG A 658 -18.24 -6.52 32.35
CA ARG A 658 -17.77 -6.72 33.72
C ARG A 658 -16.25 -6.95 33.82
N LEU A 659 -15.62 -7.44 32.75
CA LEU A 659 -14.17 -7.56 32.68
C LEU A 659 -13.53 -6.18 32.44
N ILE A 660 -14.14 -5.36 31.56
CA ILE A 660 -13.77 -3.94 31.38
C ILE A 660 -13.88 -3.15 32.70
N ASP A 661 -14.95 -3.35 33.48
CA ASP A 661 -15.13 -2.71 34.80
C ASP A 661 -14.08 -3.15 35.86
N ILE A 662 -13.33 -4.24 35.63
CA ILE A 662 -12.39 -4.83 36.58
C ILE A 662 -10.93 -4.60 36.17
N ASP A 663 -10.63 -4.46 34.87
CA ASP A 663 -9.28 -4.28 34.37
C ASP A 663 -8.88 -2.80 34.39
N GLU A 664 -7.83 -2.46 35.14
CA GLU A 664 -7.30 -1.08 35.21
C GLU A 664 -6.42 -0.73 33.99
N GLU A 665 -6.04 -1.74 33.19
CA GLU A 665 -5.17 -1.62 32.00
C GLU A 665 -6.01 -1.79 30.72
N ILE A 666 -6.96 -0.87 30.50
CA ILE A 666 -7.91 -0.89 29.36
C ILE A 666 -7.15 -0.80 28.03
N ASP A 667 -7.42 -1.75 27.13
CA ASP A 667 -6.91 -1.74 25.76
C ASP A 667 -7.52 -0.59 24.93
N GLU A 668 -6.67 0.34 24.47
CA GLU A 668 -7.05 1.41 23.55
C GLU A 668 -7.59 0.80 22.24
N LEU A 669 -8.70 1.36 21.73
CA LEU A 669 -9.27 0.94 20.45
C LEU A 669 -8.40 1.47 19.31
N ASP A 670 -7.84 0.57 18.49
CA ASP A 670 -7.26 0.96 17.19
C ASP A 670 -8.36 1.63 16.34
N ASP A 671 -8.23 2.93 16.06
CA ASP A 671 -9.21 3.75 15.31
C ASP A 671 -9.54 3.19 13.90
N GLU A 672 -8.66 2.35 13.35
CA GLU A 672 -8.80 1.66 12.05
C GLU A 672 -9.94 0.62 11.99
N GLU A 673 -10.48 0.11 13.11
CA GLU A 673 -11.43 -1.03 13.07
C GLU A 673 -12.93 -0.66 13.13
N HIS A 674 -13.29 0.61 12.98
CA HIS A 674 -14.69 1.08 13.13
C HIS A 674 -15.49 1.20 11.84
N SER A 675 -16.04 0.07 11.36
CA SER A 675 -17.31 0.07 10.61
C SER A 675 -18.15 -1.15 10.99
N LEU A 676 -19.22 -0.92 11.74
CA LEU A 676 -20.04 -1.98 12.35
C LEU A 676 -20.71 -2.92 11.33
N LEU A 677 -20.86 -2.50 10.07
CA LEU A 677 -21.31 -3.32 8.94
C LEU A 677 -20.69 -2.81 7.61
N ALA A 678 -19.39 -3.01 7.41
CA ALA A 678 -18.73 -2.73 6.14
C ALA A 678 -19.38 -3.47 4.94
N GLU A 679 -19.18 -2.98 3.71
CA GLU A 679 -19.59 -3.72 2.51
C GLU A 679 -18.65 -4.92 2.23
N PRO A 680 -19.15 -6.05 1.67
CA PRO A 680 -18.31 -7.19 1.33
C PRO A 680 -17.29 -6.88 0.23
N LEU A 681 -16.01 -7.19 0.45
CA LEU A 681 -14.95 -7.01 -0.55
C LEU A 681 -14.84 -8.22 -1.51
N ASP A 682 -14.68 -7.97 -2.81
CA ASP A 682 -14.34 -9.02 -3.77
C ASP A 682 -12.83 -9.35 -3.66
N VAL A 683 -12.49 -10.26 -2.76
CA VAL A 683 -11.12 -10.75 -2.56
C VAL A 683 -10.60 -11.49 -3.79
N GLU A 684 -9.33 -11.25 -4.14
CA GLU A 684 -8.64 -11.87 -5.28
C GLU A 684 -8.80 -13.40 -5.31
N ILE A 685 -9.54 -13.91 -6.30
CA ILE A 685 -9.64 -15.34 -6.61
C ILE A 685 -8.39 -15.75 -7.38
N GLU A 686 -7.78 -16.87 -7.01
CA GLU A 686 -6.64 -17.43 -7.75
C GLU A 686 -7.00 -17.67 -9.22
N SER A 687 -6.16 -17.15 -10.12
CA SER A 687 -6.38 -17.24 -11.55
C SER A 687 -6.49 -18.67 -12.07
N ASP A 688 -7.27 -18.81 -13.12
CA ASP A 688 -7.48 -20.01 -13.93
C ASP A 688 -6.35 -20.30 -14.94
N SER A 689 -5.37 -19.40 -15.10
CA SER A 689 -4.25 -19.64 -16.03
C SER A 689 -3.27 -20.67 -15.47
N GLU A 690 -2.85 -21.63 -16.30
CA GLU A 690 -1.93 -22.73 -15.91
C GLU A 690 -0.56 -22.24 -15.44
N ASP A 691 -0.22 -20.99 -15.75
CA ASP A 691 1.02 -20.30 -15.40
C ASP A 691 0.87 -19.30 -14.22
N ALA A 692 -0.30 -19.20 -13.58
CA ALA A 692 -0.54 -18.25 -12.49
C ALA A 692 0.33 -18.49 -11.25
N SER A 693 0.85 -19.71 -11.07
CA SER A 693 1.80 -20.10 -10.02
C SER A 693 3.26 -20.09 -10.47
N HIS A 694 3.53 -19.70 -11.72
CA HIS A 694 4.87 -19.79 -12.30
C HIS A 694 5.81 -18.69 -11.77
N THR A 695 6.78 -19.10 -10.96
CA THR A 695 7.75 -18.22 -10.30
C THR A 695 8.96 -17.86 -11.17
N GLY A 696 9.27 -18.66 -12.20
CA GLY A 696 10.40 -18.44 -13.11
C GLY A 696 11.73 -18.22 -12.38
N ASN A 697 12.51 -17.26 -12.86
CA ASN A 697 13.73 -16.75 -12.21
C ASN A 697 13.47 -15.67 -11.13
N GLY A 698 12.22 -15.45 -10.74
CA GLY A 698 11.80 -14.39 -9.81
C GLY A 698 11.55 -13.01 -10.45
N THR A 699 11.98 -12.76 -11.68
CA THR A 699 11.76 -11.47 -12.38
C THR A 699 10.43 -11.48 -13.15
N PRO A 700 9.52 -10.49 -12.97
CA PRO A 700 8.25 -10.42 -13.69
C PRO A 700 8.39 -10.40 -15.22
N CYS A 701 7.55 -11.16 -15.92
CA CYS A 701 7.51 -11.18 -17.38
C CYS A 701 6.72 -9.99 -17.94
N LYS A 702 7.42 -9.03 -18.56
CA LYS A 702 6.77 -7.88 -19.23
C LYS A 702 5.75 -8.34 -20.28
N PHE A 703 6.10 -9.30 -21.14
CA PHE A 703 5.18 -9.78 -22.18
C PHE A 703 3.90 -10.39 -21.58
N TYR A 704 3.98 -11.17 -20.50
CA TYR A 704 2.79 -11.70 -19.81
C TYR A 704 1.87 -10.58 -19.30
N ASN A 705 2.45 -9.53 -18.72
CA ASN A 705 1.70 -8.42 -18.14
C ASN A 705 1.16 -7.41 -19.17
N HIS A 706 1.56 -7.47 -20.44
CA HIS A 706 1.12 -6.55 -21.49
C HIS A 706 0.43 -7.31 -22.65
N ASP A 707 1.18 -7.68 -23.69
CA ASP A 707 0.66 -8.23 -24.95
C ASP A 707 0.37 -9.75 -24.93
N GLY A 708 0.79 -10.44 -23.87
CA GLY A 708 0.69 -11.90 -23.69
C GLY A 708 2.03 -12.62 -23.89
N CYS A 709 2.32 -13.60 -23.04
CA CYS A 709 3.52 -14.43 -23.13
C CYS A 709 3.30 -15.67 -24.01
N ARG A 710 4.22 -15.94 -24.93
CA ARG A 710 4.16 -17.08 -25.87
C ARG A 710 4.64 -18.41 -25.27
N TYR A 711 5.29 -18.38 -24.11
CA TYR A 711 5.91 -19.54 -23.47
C TYR A 711 5.08 -20.16 -22.33
N GLY A 712 4.03 -19.47 -21.87
CA GLY A 712 3.18 -19.93 -20.76
C GLY A 712 4.00 -20.34 -19.53
N SER A 713 3.69 -21.51 -18.97
CA SER A 713 4.40 -22.12 -17.83
C SER A 713 5.85 -22.53 -18.11
N SER A 714 6.31 -22.49 -19.37
CA SER A 714 7.71 -22.73 -19.76
C SER A 714 8.52 -21.44 -19.92
N CYS A 715 7.97 -20.27 -19.57
CA CYS A 715 8.69 -19.00 -19.59
C CYS A 715 9.89 -19.02 -18.63
N ARG A 716 10.98 -18.30 -18.93
CA ARG A 716 12.08 -18.11 -17.96
C ARG A 716 11.71 -17.12 -16.85
N PHE A 717 10.77 -16.22 -17.12
CA PHE A 717 10.35 -15.13 -16.27
C PHE A 717 9.06 -15.45 -15.49
N LYS A 718 8.86 -14.78 -14.36
CA LYS A 718 7.73 -14.95 -13.44
C LYS A 718 6.41 -14.46 -14.06
N HIS A 719 5.36 -15.29 -14.00
CA HIS A 719 3.98 -14.89 -14.34
C HIS A 719 3.09 -14.77 -13.09
N ALA A 720 3.49 -15.41 -11.99
CA ALA A 720 2.82 -15.27 -10.71
C ALA A 720 2.83 -13.82 -10.20
N PRO A 721 1.77 -13.35 -9.52
CA PRO A 721 1.75 -12.03 -8.88
C PRO A 721 2.82 -11.94 -7.77
N ASP A 722 3.13 -10.71 -7.37
CA ASP A 722 3.96 -10.37 -6.22
C ASP A 722 3.25 -9.31 -5.37
N MET A 723 3.94 -8.82 -4.34
CA MET A 723 3.45 -7.71 -3.53
C MET A 723 3.26 -6.42 -4.34
N LYS A 724 3.99 -6.22 -5.46
CA LYS A 724 4.01 -5.00 -6.29
C LYS A 724 2.87 -4.89 -7.30
N SER A 725 1.99 -5.90 -7.34
CA SER A 725 0.98 -6.02 -8.37
C SER A 725 -0.32 -6.67 -7.89
N VAL A 726 -1.42 -6.30 -8.55
CA VAL A 726 -2.76 -6.90 -8.38
C VAL A 726 -3.22 -7.52 -9.70
N ARG A 727 -4.11 -8.52 -9.63
CA ARG A 727 -4.57 -9.22 -10.82
C ARG A 727 -5.82 -8.60 -11.43
N ASP A 728 -5.80 -8.45 -12.75
CA ASP A 728 -6.97 -8.06 -13.55
C ASP A 728 -7.77 -9.28 -14.08
N ASP A 729 -8.93 -9.02 -14.68
CA ASP A 729 -9.81 -10.02 -15.31
C ASP A 729 -9.18 -10.73 -16.52
N LEU A 730 -8.10 -10.18 -17.08
CA LEU A 730 -7.30 -10.83 -18.11
C LEU A 730 -6.18 -11.71 -17.52
N GLY A 731 -5.96 -11.66 -16.20
CA GLY A 731 -4.89 -12.38 -15.51
C GLY A 731 -3.51 -11.71 -15.61
N ARG A 732 -3.43 -10.46 -16.08
CA ARG A 732 -2.21 -9.66 -16.06
C ARG A 732 -1.95 -9.15 -14.63
N ASN A 733 -0.69 -8.92 -14.30
CA ASN A 733 -0.31 -8.28 -13.04
C ASN A 733 -0.18 -6.77 -13.29
N VAL A 734 -1.10 -5.98 -12.71
CA VAL A 734 -1.20 -4.51 -12.83
C VAL A 734 -0.30 -3.85 -11.78
N CYS A 735 0.44 -2.82 -12.16
CA CYS A 735 1.39 -2.13 -11.28
C CYS A 735 0.66 -1.42 -10.14
N LEU A 736 1.00 -1.73 -8.89
CA LEU A 736 0.41 -1.03 -7.77
C LEU A 736 0.86 0.43 -7.66
N SER A 737 2.13 0.75 -7.89
CA SER A 737 2.63 2.14 -7.77
C SER A 737 1.89 3.06 -8.74
N TRP A 738 1.64 2.57 -9.96
CA TRP A 738 0.78 3.25 -10.94
C TRP A 738 -0.68 3.40 -10.49
N LEU A 739 -1.26 2.40 -9.82
CA LEU A 739 -2.62 2.50 -9.27
C LEU A 739 -2.72 3.55 -8.15
N VAL A 740 -1.64 3.70 -7.36
CA VAL A 740 -1.45 4.75 -6.36
C VAL A 740 -0.96 6.07 -7.02
N GLY A 741 -0.97 6.16 -8.35
CA GLY A 741 -0.74 7.41 -9.09
C GLY A 741 0.72 7.74 -9.42
N GLU A 742 1.71 7.00 -8.92
CA GLU A 742 3.13 7.26 -9.19
C GLU A 742 3.86 5.98 -9.65
N CYS A 743 4.28 5.94 -10.92
CA CYS A 743 5.19 4.90 -11.40
C CYS A 743 6.37 5.50 -12.15
N PHE A 744 7.55 5.42 -11.53
CA PHE A 744 8.83 5.89 -12.07
C PHE A 744 9.23 5.29 -13.43
N PHE A 745 8.57 4.21 -13.87
CA PHE A 745 8.93 3.48 -15.09
C PHE A 745 8.03 3.79 -16.30
N GLY A 746 6.87 4.42 -16.11
CA GLY A 746 5.91 4.71 -17.19
C GLY A 746 5.68 3.49 -18.11
N ASP A 747 5.70 3.70 -19.42
CA ASP A 747 5.50 2.63 -20.43
C ASP A 747 6.61 1.56 -20.46
N LYS A 748 7.74 1.81 -19.77
CA LYS A 748 8.81 0.81 -19.61
C LYS A 748 8.50 -0.21 -18.51
N CYS A 749 7.50 0.04 -17.65
CA CYS A 749 7.13 -0.83 -16.53
C CYS A 749 6.92 -2.30 -16.94
N VAL A 750 7.38 -3.21 -16.08
CA VAL A 750 7.21 -4.67 -16.27
C VAL A 750 5.80 -5.17 -15.94
N TYR A 751 4.99 -4.35 -15.28
CA TYR A 751 3.59 -4.63 -14.93
C TYR A 751 2.64 -3.79 -15.80
N ALA A 752 1.37 -4.16 -15.88
CA ALA A 752 0.37 -3.43 -16.67
C ALA A 752 0.03 -2.07 -16.04
N HIS A 753 -0.16 -1.04 -16.87
CA HIS A 753 -0.69 0.27 -16.47
C HIS A 753 -2.11 0.44 -17.05
N ASP A 754 -3.05 -0.40 -16.60
CA ASP A 754 -4.39 -0.48 -17.18
C ASP A 754 -5.45 -0.83 -16.11
N LYS A 755 -6.32 0.14 -15.78
CA LYS A 755 -7.48 -0.05 -14.86
C LYS A 755 -8.66 -0.75 -15.58
N THR A 756 -8.68 -0.83 -16.91
CA THR A 756 -9.84 -1.26 -17.73
C THR A 756 -10.39 -2.64 -17.35
N TYR A 757 -9.52 -3.54 -16.91
CA TYR A 757 -9.86 -4.93 -16.61
C TYR A 757 -9.77 -5.25 -15.12
N LEU A 758 -9.53 -4.28 -14.25
CA LEU A 758 -9.54 -4.55 -12.81
C LEU A 758 -10.96 -4.91 -12.32
N PRO A 759 -11.09 -5.85 -11.37
CA PRO A 759 -12.35 -6.14 -10.70
C PRO A 759 -13.00 -4.89 -10.09
N ALA A 760 -14.33 -4.80 -10.22
CA ALA A 760 -15.11 -3.62 -9.88
C ALA A 760 -15.34 -3.38 -8.37
N ARG A 761 -14.87 -4.28 -7.49
CA ARG A 761 -15.03 -4.24 -6.03
C ARG A 761 -13.74 -4.61 -5.28
N GLY A 762 -12.60 -4.26 -5.86
CA GLY A 762 -11.31 -4.39 -5.18
C GLY A 762 -10.99 -3.15 -4.35
N TRP A 763 -10.08 -3.27 -3.38
CA TRP A 763 -9.65 -2.15 -2.53
C TRP A 763 -9.08 -0.95 -3.31
N TRP A 764 -8.67 -1.15 -4.57
CA TRP A 764 -8.25 -0.08 -5.50
C TRP A 764 -9.40 0.76 -6.07
N THR A 765 -10.66 0.48 -5.70
CA THR A 765 -11.82 1.36 -6.00
C THR A 765 -12.22 2.22 -4.80
N ASP A 766 -11.60 2.00 -3.65
CA ASP A 766 -11.75 2.81 -2.43
C ASP A 766 -10.78 4.00 -2.52
N GLU A 767 -11.17 4.99 -3.32
CA GLU A 767 -10.33 6.17 -3.56
C GLU A 767 -10.20 7.06 -2.29
N GLU A 768 -11.08 6.92 -1.29
CA GLU A 768 -10.97 7.58 0.02
C GLU A 768 -9.81 6.97 0.84
N ARG A 769 -9.78 5.64 1.00
CA ARG A 769 -8.64 4.94 1.61
C ARG A 769 -7.34 5.17 0.85
N LEU A 770 -7.38 5.17 -0.48
CA LEU A 770 -6.20 5.49 -1.31
C LEU A 770 -5.75 6.95 -1.13
N GLN A 771 -6.63 7.86 -0.73
CA GLN A 771 -6.31 9.28 -0.50
C GLN A 771 -5.77 9.51 0.91
N GLN A 772 -6.42 8.97 1.94
CA GLN A 772 -5.94 9.03 3.33
C GLN A 772 -4.51 8.48 3.46
N LEU A 773 -4.19 7.39 2.73
CA LEU A 773 -2.85 6.81 2.72
C LEU A 773 -1.81 7.62 1.90
N ARG A 774 -2.24 8.58 1.06
CA ARG A 774 -1.37 9.63 0.48
C ARG A 774 -1.18 10.80 1.45
N GLU A 775 -2.20 11.13 2.22
CA GLU A 775 -2.16 12.25 3.18
C GLU A 775 -1.26 11.91 4.37
N ASN A 776 -1.38 10.70 4.94
CA ASN A 776 -0.43 10.18 5.93
C ASN A 776 1.01 10.15 5.37
N PHE A 777 1.17 9.89 4.06
CA PHE A 777 2.48 9.94 3.39
C PHE A 777 3.03 11.38 3.30
N GLU A 778 2.18 12.37 2.97
CA GLU A 778 2.58 13.78 2.88
C GLU A 778 2.89 14.40 4.25
N GLU A 779 2.15 14.04 5.31
CA GLU A 779 2.39 14.50 6.68
C GLU A 779 3.75 14.01 7.21
N ILE A 780 4.04 12.72 7.04
CA ILE A 780 5.32 12.08 7.40
C ILE A 780 6.52 12.68 6.63
N VAL A 781 6.29 13.22 5.42
CA VAL A 781 7.29 13.94 4.62
C VAL A 781 7.52 15.36 5.13
N HIS A 782 6.50 16.00 5.72
CA HIS A 782 6.58 17.37 6.23
C HIS A 782 7.34 17.47 7.57
N GLU A 783 7.26 16.45 8.44
CA GLU A 783 7.94 16.46 9.74
C GLU A 783 9.46 16.17 9.66
N GLU A 784 9.89 15.22 8.83
CA GLU A 784 11.30 14.85 8.69
C GLU A 784 11.79 14.86 7.21
N PRO A 785 12.14 16.03 6.64
CA PRO A 785 12.44 16.18 5.20
C PRO A 785 13.75 15.51 4.71
N MET A 786 14.51 14.83 5.59
CA MET A 786 15.64 13.96 5.20
C MET A 786 15.43 12.48 5.58
N ALA A 787 14.24 12.13 6.08
CA ALA A 787 13.77 10.76 6.31
C ALA A 787 12.60 10.40 5.38
N VAL A 788 12.49 11.09 4.24
CA VAL A 788 11.52 10.79 3.18
C VAL A 788 11.54 9.28 2.86
N PRO A 789 10.44 8.55 3.07
CA PRO A 789 10.26 7.29 2.39
C PRO A 789 9.98 7.64 0.92
N GLU A 790 10.95 7.51 0.03
CA GLU A 790 10.62 7.45 -1.38
C GLU A 790 9.81 6.15 -1.60
N GLY A 791 8.48 6.28 -1.57
CA GLY A 791 7.54 5.17 -1.52
C GLY A 791 7.27 4.64 -0.11
N ILE A 792 6.13 5.04 0.48
CA ILE A 792 5.31 4.04 1.17
C ILE A 792 4.87 3.08 0.06
N LEU A 793 5.54 1.93 0.01
CA LEU A 793 5.31 0.91 -1.00
C LEU A 793 3.81 0.56 -1.00
N PRO A 794 3.12 0.60 -2.15
CA PRO A 794 1.73 0.16 -2.29
C PRO A 794 1.45 -1.24 -1.73
N GLU A 795 2.48 -2.06 -1.61
CA GLU A 795 2.59 -3.28 -0.80
C GLU A 795 2.05 -3.16 0.64
N ALA A 796 1.91 -1.96 1.19
CA ALA A 796 1.30 -1.69 2.51
C ALA A 796 -0.23 -1.47 2.43
N LEU A 797 -0.74 -1.06 1.26
CA LEU A 797 -2.16 -0.78 1.02
C LEU A 797 -2.95 -2.06 0.70
N ARG A 798 -2.26 -3.06 0.13
CA ARG A 798 -2.84 -4.38 -0.14
C ARG A 798 -3.03 -5.14 1.18
N PRO A 799 -4.26 -5.58 1.52
CA PRO A 799 -4.47 -6.51 2.63
C PRO A 799 -3.60 -7.76 2.45
N LEU A 800 -2.92 -8.21 3.50
CA LEU A 800 -2.01 -9.36 3.43
C LEU A 800 -2.68 -10.53 2.68
N PRO A 801 -2.04 -11.11 1.64
CA PRO A 801 -2.61 -12.24 0.93
C PRO A 801 -2.96 -13.34 1.92
N TRP A 802 -4.16 -13.90 1.82
CA TRP A 802 -4.71 -14.83 2.81
C TRP A 802 -3.79 -16.02 3.14
N ARG A 803 -2.92 -16.39 2.19
CA ARG A 803 -1.86 -17.41 2.35
C ARG A 803 -0.86 -17.12 3.49
N TYR A 804 -0.76 -15.88 3.96
CA TYR A 804 0.10 -15.46 5.07
C TYR A 804 -0.63 -15.34 6.41
N ASP A 805 -1.94 -15.60 6.47
CA ASP A 805 -2.70 -15.56 7.71
C ASP A 805 -2.21 -16.61 8.72
N LEU A 806 -2.48 -16.39 10.01
CA LEU A 806 -2.11 -17.33 11.07
C LEU A 806 -2.87 -18.66 10.92
N TRP A 807 -4.11 -18.64 10.44
CA TRP A 807 -4.91 -19.85 10.26
C TRP A 807 -4.40 -20.80 9.17
N VAL A 808 -3.60 -20.33 8.21
CA VAL A 808 -3.10 -21.16 7.07
C VAL A 808 -2.04 -22.17 7.51
N HIS A 809 -1.22 -21.83 8.49
CA HIS A 809 -0.11 -22.67 8.94
C HIS A 809 -0.35 -23.15 10.37
N PRO A 810 -0.50 -24.46 10.62
CA PRO A 810 -0.74 -24.96 11.96
C PRO A 810 0.45 -24.68 12.89
N SER A 811 0.15 -24.20 14.09
CA SER A 811 1.14 -23.91 15.14
C SER A 811 1.86 -25.19 15.58
N ALA A 812 3.00 -25.04 16.26
CA ALA A 812 3.69 -26.19 16.85
C ALA A 812 2.81 -26.92 17.87
N GLU A 813 1.99 -26.18 18.62
CA GLU A 813 1.01 -26.73 19.56
C GLU A 813 -0.15 -27.43 18.86
N GLU A 814 -0.67 -26.87 17.76
CA GLU A 814 -1.72 -27.49 16.96
C GLU A 814 -1.25 -28.83 16.38
N LYS A 815 -0.02 -28.87 15.84
CA LYS A 815 0.63 -30.12 15.38
C LYS A 815 0.82 -31.12 16.51
N ALA A 816 1.21 -30.68 17.71
CA ALA A 816 1.34 -31.54 18.87
C ALA A 816 -0.02 -32.09 19.34
N LYS A 817 -1.07 -31.26 19.39
CA LYS A 817 -2.45 -31.63 19.70
C LYS A 817 -3.01 -32.63 18.66
N ALA A 818 -2.66 -32.50 17.38
CA ALA A 818 -3.03 -33.44 16.31
C ALA A 818 -2.37 -34.82 16.42
N LEU A 819 -1.15 -34.90 17.00
CA LEU A 819 -0.39 -36.13 17.19
C LEU A 819 -0.78 -36.91 18.46
N GLN A 820 -1.59 -36.34 19.35
CA GLN A 820 -2.06 -37.04 20.56
C GLN A 820 -3.15 -38.08 20.20
N PRO A 821 -3.01 -39.35 20.61
CA PRO A 821 -4.06 -40.34 20.40
C PRO A 821 -5.26 -40.04 21.32
N THR A 822 -6.44 -39.86 20.73
CA THR A 822 -7.67 -39.52 21.47
C THR A 822 -8.14 -40.69 22.35
N SER A 823 -7.73 -40.71 23.63
CA SER A 823 -8.32 -41.55 24.67
C SER A 823 -9.46 -40.82 25.38
N SER A 824 -10.62 -41.46 25.48
CA SER A 824 -11.91 -40.86 25.84
C SER A 824 -12.20 -40.72 27.34
N ALA A 825 -12.74 -39.55 27.70
CA ALA A 825 -13.88 -39.31 28.61
C ALA A 825 -13.80 -39.58 30.13
N SER A 826 -14.46 -38.67 30.88
CA SER A 826 -14.80 -38.68 32.32
C SER A 826 -13.61 -38.49 33.29
N THR A 827 -13.72 -37.74 34.40
CA THR A 827 -14.86 -37.50 35.31
C THR A 827 -15.02 -36.04 35.76
N ALA A 828 -16.14 -35.73 36.45
CA ALA A 828 -16.48 -34.41 36.99
C ALA A 828 -16.78 -34.44 38.51
N ALA A 829 -16.70 -33.27 39.16
CA ALA A 829 -16.99 -32.96 40.58
C ALA A 829 -15.99 -33.56 41.61
N VAL A 830 -15.77 -33.03 42.83
CA VAL A 830 -16.56 -32.14 43.73
C VAL A 830 -15.64 -31.11 44.44
N ALA A 831 -16.20 -30.01 44.93
CA ALA A 831 -15.51 -28.92 45.65
C ALA A 831 -15.07 -29.25 47.10
N SER A 832 -14.01 -28.59 47.60
CA SER A 832 -14.00 -27.81 48.86
C SER A 832 -12.60 -27.37 49.34
N GLY A 833 -12.49 -26.12 49.82
CA GLY A 833 -11.79 -25.80 51.07
C GLY A 833 -10.26 -25.55 51.11
N SER A 834 -9.91 -24.34 51.57
CA SER A 834 -8.76 -24.01 52.44
C SER A 834 -7.37 -23.68 51.84
N ARG A 835 -6.94 -22.42 52.09
CA ARG A 835 -5.56 -21.89 52.11
C ARG A 835 -4.73 -22.49 53.30
N PRO A 836 -3.47 -22.06 53.58
CA PRO A 836 -2.24 -22.18 52.78
C PRO A 836 -1.01 -22.65 53.61
N SER A 837 0.05 -23.19 52.99
CA SER A 837 1.38 -23.39 53.66
C SER A 837 2.46 -23.73 52.61
N ARG A 838 3.40 -22.83 52.30
CA ARG A 838 4.73 -22.62 52.91
C ARG A 838 5.81 -23.70 52.62
N ASN A 839 6.91 -23.19 52.08
CA ASN A 839 8.32 -23.59 52.27
C ASN A 839 8.85 -24.96 51.77
N ALA A 840 9.64 -24.84 50.70
CA ALA A 840 11.11 -25.02 50.73
C ALA A 840 11.75 -26.41 50.46
N GLN A 841 12.80 -26.31 49.62
CA GLN A 841 14.07 -27.03 49.66
C GLN A 841 14.16 -28.52 49.25
N ALA A 842 14.76 -28.68 48.06
CA ALA A 842 16.04 -29.40 47.84
C ALA A 842 16.09 -30.95 47.85
N GLY A 843 17.15 -31.48 47.22
CA GLY A 843 17.48 -32.92 47.16
C GLY A 843 17.06 -33.56 45.84
N GLN A 844 17.80 -33.37 44.75
CA GLN A 844 18.93 -34.24 44.34
C GLN A 844 18.56 -35.71 44.06
N SER A 845 18.60 -36.05 42.76
CA SER A 845 19.18 -37.26 42.16
C SER A 845 19.18 -38.59 42.92
N ALA A 846 18.58 -39.62 42.29
CA ALA A 846 19.29 -40.88 42.05
C ALA A 846 18.67 -41.72 40.91
N GLN A 847 19.54 -42.16 39.99
CA GLN A 847 19.65 -43.52 39.42
C GLN A 847 18.35 -44.32 39.22
N ALA A 848 17.88 -44.57 38.00
CA ALA A 848 18.47 -45.49 37.01
C ALA A 848 18.61 -46.96 37.49
N SER A 849 17.76 -47.87 36.98
CA SER A 849 18.19 -49.23 36.58
C SER A 849 17.12 -50.02 35.80
N THR A 850 17.47 -50.34 34.56
CA THR A 850 17.43 -51.67 33.90
C THR A 850 16.17 -52.55 33.83
N SER A 851 15.75 -52.85 32.60
CA SER A 851 15.73 -54.21 31.98
C SER A 851 15.42 -54.05 30.48
N ARG A 852 16.16 -54.59 29.48
CA ARG A 852 16.33 -56.01 29.06
C ARG A 852 14.98 -56.73 28.88
N SER A 853 14.67 -57.41 27.77
CA SER A 853 15.50 -57.92 26.65
C SER A 853 14.70 -58.63 25.55
N GLY A 854 15.28 -58.80 24.35
CA GLY A 854 14.88 -59.81 23.33
C GLY A 854 14.71 -59.20 21.92
N ARG A 855 15.57 -59.36 20.90
CA ARG A 855 16.19 -60.51 20.18
C ARG A 855 15.24 -61.37 19.31
N GLY A 856 15.60 -61.47 18.02
CA GLY A 856 15.12 -62.46 17.04
C GLY A 856 14.36 -61.81 15.85
N SER A 857 14.89 -61.56 14.65
CA SER A 857 15.72 -62.32 13.69
C SER A 857 14.95 -63.18 12.66
N SER A 858 14.93 -62.75 11.40
CA SER A 858 15.01 -63.57 10.17
C SER A 858 14.99 -62.61 8.96
N ARG A 859 15.55 -62.81 7.76
CA ARG A 859 16.34 -63.81 6.99
C ARG A 859 15.66 -63.97 5.61
N SER A 860 16.44 -64.27 4.56
CA SER A 860 16.02 -64.58 3.18
C SER A 860 15.56 -63.39 2.31
N ASN A 861 15.55 -63.44 0.97
CA ASN A 861 16.59 -63.86 0.00
C ASN A 861 16.13 -63.49 -1.44
N ARG A 862 17.01 -62.86 -2.22
CA ARG A 862 17.40 -63.24 -3.60
C ARG A 862 16.33 -63.51 -4.71
N ALA A 863 16.30 -62.65 -5.74
CA ALA A 863 16.20 -62.99 -7.18
C ALA A 863 16.69 -61.76 -8.00
N HIS A 864 17.69 -61.77 -8.91
CA HIS A 864 18.02 -62.54 -10.12
C HIS A 864 17.33 -62.12 -11.45
N TRP A 865 18.06 -61.29 -12.22
CA TRP A 865 18.30 -61.36 -13.69
C TRP A 865 17.14 -61.34 -14.70
N ALA A 866 17.20 -60.39 -15.66
CA ALA A 866 17.28 -60.70 -17.10
C ALA A 866 17.76 -59.49 -17.93
N SER A 867 18.29 -59.74 -19.13
CA SER A 867 18.76 -58.75 -20.12
C SER A 867 18.44 -59.25 -21.54
N ARG A 868 18.65 -58.40 -22.56
CA ARG A 868 18.37 -58.54 -24.02
C ARG A 868 16.92 -58.23 -24.44
N GLY A 869 16.66 -57.65 -25.62
CA GLY A 869 17.59 -57.05 -26.60
C GLY A 869 17.09 -57.05 -28.05
N GLY A 870 17.61 -56.13 -28.88
CA GLY A 870 17.47 -56.09 -30.35
C GLY A 870 16.33 -55.21 -30.92
N GLN A 871 16.36 -54.79 -32.19
CA GLN A 871 17.47 -54.58 -33.13
C GLN A 871 16.96 -53.84 -34.41
N GLY A 872 17.82 -53.05 -35.07
CA GLY A 872 17.65 -52.59 -36.48
C GLY A 872 16.91 -51.25 -36.69
N GLY A 873 17.34 -50.37 -37.61
CA GLY A 873 18.60 -50.36 -38.37
C GLY A 873 18.67 -49.35 -39.54
N ALA A 874 19.87 -48.80 -39.80
CA ALA A 874 20.36 -48.12 -41.03
C ALA A 874 19.60 -46.84 -41.51
N THR A 875 20.18 -45.85 -42.21
CA THR A 875 21.43 -45.67 -43.00
C THR A 875 22.00 -44.23 -42.84
N ARG A 876 23.32 -44.01 -42.66
CA ARG A 876 24.33 -43.55 -43.67
C ARG A 876 24.02 -42.16 -44.30
N ARG A 877 24.85 -41.09 -44.28
CA ARG A 877 26.26 -40.88 -44.78
C ARG A 877 26.75 -39.48 -44.29
N GLN A 878 27.97 -39.25 -43.74
CA GLN A 878 29.20 -38.70 -44.40
C GLN A 878 28.94 -37.66 -45.53
N THR A 879 29.59 -36.48 -45.70
CA THR A 879 30.88 -35.84 -45.29
C THR A 879 30.71 -34.31 -45.07
N GLY A 880 31.68 -33.44 -44.69
CA GLY A 880 33.05 -33.60 -44.15
C GLY A 880 34.17 -32.71 -44.76
N ARG A 881 34.73 -31.76 -43.97
CA ARG A 881 36.01 -30.97 -44.10
C ARG A 881 36.20 -29.84 -45.16
N THR A 882 36.38 -28.62 -44.64
CA THR A 882 37.48 -27.61 -44.83
C THR A 882 38.44 -27.59 -46.05
N ALA A 883 38.82 -26.36 -46.45
CA ALA A 883 40.06 -25.91 -47.16
C ALA A 883 40.13 -26.16 -48.70
N THR A 884 40.74 -25.34 -49.58
CA THR A 884 41.55 -24.08 -49.48
C THR A 884 41.84 -23.47 -50.90
N TYR A 885 42.36 -22.22 -50.93
CA TYR A 885 43.32 -21.63 -51.92
C TYR A 885 42.86 -21.01 -53.28
N GLY A 886 43.41 -19.81 -53.57
CA GLY A 886 43.51 -19.14 -54.89
C GLY A 886 42.42 -18.07 -55.16
N GLY A 887 42.69 -16.78 -55.47
CA GLY A 887 43.94 -16.03 -55.59
C GLY A 887 44.20 -15.52 -57.02
N ASP A 888 43.95 -14.23 -57.30
CA ASP A 888 44.52 -13.49 -58.44
C ASP A 888 44.48 -11.95 -58.21
N TYR A 889 45.29 -11.20 -58.95
CA TYR A 889 45.50 -9.74 -58.80
C TYR A 889 44.68 -8.90 -59.79
N GLY A 890 44.27 -7.69 -59.38
CA GLY A 890 43.61 -6.68 -60.22
C GLY A 890 43.72 -5.28 -59.58
N GLU A 891 43.86 -4.23 -60.40
CA GLU A 891 44.45 -2.93 -60.05
C GLU A 891 43.47 -1.75 -60.29
N TYR A 892 43.63 -0.64 -59.54
CA TYR A 892 42.89 0.65 -59.63
C TYR A 892 41.42 0.63 -59.13
N ASP A 893 40.88 1.60 -58.38
CA ASP A 893 41.05 3.08 -58.37
C ASP A 893 40.96 3.71 -56.94
N GLU A 894 41.18 5.03 -56.85
CA GLU A 894 41.22 5.86 -55.62
C GLU A 894 39.82 6.38 -55.17
N ASP A 895 39.75 6.82 -53.90
CA ASP A 895 38.75 7.70 -53.25
C ASP A 895 37.25 7.28 -53.20
N ASP A 896 36.80 6.80 -52.03
CA ASP A 896 35.77 7.49 -51.20
C ASP A 896 35.59 6.84 -49.81
N ASP A 897 35.09 7.61 -48.83
CA ASP A 897 34.96 7.25 -47.41
C ASP A 897 33.98 6.09 -47.10
N ALA A 898 34.41 5.12 -46.27
CA ALA A 898 33.70 4.64 -45.07
C ALA A 898 34.38 3.40 -44.45
N ASP A 899 34.76 3.48 -43.16
CA ASP A 899 35.11 2.29 -42.37
C ASP A 899 33.88 1.37 -42.25
N TYR A 900 33.85 0.29 -43.03
CA TYR A 900 32.81 -0.73 -42.94
C TYR A 900 33.13 -1.67 -41.77
N TRP A 901 32.73 -1.26 -40.56
CA TRP A 901 32.90 -2.07 -39.34
C TRP A 901 32.15 -3.40 -39.49
N ASP A 902 32.91 -4.50 -39.53
CA ASP A 902 32.36 -5.85 -39.66
C ASP A 902 31.74 -6.30 -38.32
N ILE A 903 30.46 -5.96 -38.13
CA ILE A 903 29.65 -6.29 -36.96
C ILE A 903 29.64 -7.80 -36.69
N ASP A 904 29.74 -8.65 -37.72
CA ASP A 904 29.75 -10.10 -37.54
C ASP A 904 31.03 -10.60 -36.86
N ALA A 905 32.17 -9.99 -37.17
CA ALA A 905 33.44 -10.29 -36.51
C ALA A 905 33.44 -9.81 -35.04
N GLU A 906 32.94 -8.60 -34.77
CA GLU A 906 32.85 -8.05 -33.42
C GLU A 906 31.87 -8.83 -32.51
N LEU A 907 30.78 -9.35 -33.08
CA LEU A 907 29.84 -10.24 -32.40
C LEU A 907 30.46 -11.62 -32.08
N GLU A 908 31.18 -12.20 -33.03
CA GLU A 908 31.79 -13.52 -32.83
C GLU A 908 32.91 -13.46 -31.77
N GLU A 909 33.75 -12.42 -31.78
CA GLU A 909 34.79 -12.22 -30.77
C GLU A 909 34.19 -11.97 -29.37
N ARG A 910 33.17 -11.10 -29.23
CA ARG A 910 32.51 -10.86 -27.93
C ARG A 910 31.79 -12.09 -27.38
N SER A 911 31.24 -12.95 -28.24
CA SER A 911 30.59 -14.20 -27.80
C SER A 911 31.55 -15.18 -27.11
N MET A 912 32.84 -15.18 -27.50
CA MET A 912 33.84 -16.10 -26.92
C MET A 912 34.26 -15.75 -25.49
N TYR A 913 34.17 -14.48 -25.08
CA TYR A 913 34.70 -14.02 -23.78
C TYR A 913 33.65 -13.85 -22.68
N CYS A 914 32.37 -13.71 -23.02
CA CYS A 914 31.31 -13.39 -22.04
C CYS A 914 30.38 -14.57 -21.69
N GLY A 915 30.55 -15.75 -22.29
CA GLY A 915 29.74 -16.94 -21.97
C GLY A 915 28.29 -16.89 -22.49
N HIS A 916 27.99 -15.96 -23.40
CA HIS A 916 26.70 -15.79 -24.06
C HIS A 916 26.79 -16.22 -25.52
N THR A 917 25.74 -16.84 -26.04
CA THR A 917 25.71 -17.36 -27.42
C THR A 917 25.35 -16.26 -28.40
N ARG A 918 25.80 -16.38 -29.66
CA ARG A 918 25.47 -15.44 -30.73
C ARG A 918 23.95 -15.19 -30.88
N ALA A 919 23.12 -16.20 -30.63
CA ALA A 919 21.66 -16.06 -30.62
C ALA A 919 21.15 -15.11 -29.52
N ASP A 920 21.77 -15.08 -28.33
CA ASP A 920 21.40 -14.16 -27.25
C ASP A 920 21.65 -12.68 -27.67
N TYR A 921 22.74 -12.44 -28.43
CA TYR A 921 23.06 -11.10 -28.95
C TYR A 921 22.11 -10.68 -30.09
N GLU A 922 21.82 -11.58 -31.02
CA GLU A 922 20.88 -11.33 -32.13
C GLU A 922 19.45 -11.08 -31.60
N GLU A 923 19.02 -11.81 -30.56
CA GLU A 923 17.70 -11.62 -29.94
C GLU A 923 17.57 -10.26 -29.21
N LEU A 924 18.63 -9.77 -28.55
CA LEU A 924 18.66 -8.43 -27.95
C LEU A 924 18.60 -7.32 -29.01
N LEU A 925 19.35 -7.47 -30.11
CA LEU A 925 19.30 -6.53 -31.23
C LEU A 925 17.91 -6.48 -31.89
N CYS A 926 17.22 -7.63 -32.02
CA CYS A 926 15.83 -7.67 -32.48
C CYS A 926 14.84 -6.99 -31.51
N GLN A 927 15.19 -6.81 -30.24
CA GLN A 927 14.42 -6.03 -29.25
C GLN A 927 14.77 -4.53 -29.27
N GLY A 928 15.67 -4.10 -30.15
CA GLY A 928 16.16 -2.71 -30.21
C GLY A 928 17.14 -2.36 -29.08
N ILE A 929 17.65 -3.35 -28.36
CA ILE A 929 18.57 -3.19 -27.23
C ILE A 929 19.97 -3.56 -27.71
N LYS A 930 20.95 -2.66 -27.58
CA LYS A 930 22.33 -3.00 -27.91
C LYS A 930 22.86 -3.96 -26.82
N PRO A 931 23.42 -5.14 -27.17
CA PRO A 931 23.73 -6.17 -26.17
C PRO A 931 24.74 -5.75 -25.09
N TRP A 932 25.61 -4.79 -25.41
CA TRP A 932 26.58 -4.23 -24.47
C TRP A 932 26.00 -3.22 -23.47
N ASP A 933 24.76 -2.76 -23.66
CA ASP A 933 24.07 -1.87 -22.71
C ASP A 933 23.48 -2.65 -21.51
N VAL A 934 23.48 -4.00 -21.57
CA VAL A 934 22.78 -4.89 -20.61
C VAL A 934 23.61 -6.06 -20.07
N LEU A 935 24.81 -6.32 -20.61
CA LEU A 935 25.68 -7.42 -20.15
C LEU A 935 26.84 -6.90 -19.29
N PRO A 936 27.10 -7.46 -18.08
CA PRO A 936 28.15 -6.96 -17.20
C PRO A 936 29.55 -7.20 -17.77
N GLY A 937 30.33 -6.12 -17.99
CA GLY A 937 31.74 -6.20 -18.35
C GLY A 937 32.13 -5.58 -19.70
N SER A 938 31.18 -5.08 -20.48
CA SER A 938 31.46 -4.31 -21.71
C SER A 938 31.87 -2.87 -21.40
N ILE A 939 33.13 -2.53 -21.65
CA ILE A 939 33.65 -1.16 -21.64
C ILE A 939 33.70 -0.65 -23.10
N PRO A 940 33.22 0.57 -23.42
CA PRO A 940 33.40 1.16 -24.75
C PRO A 940 34.88 1.45 -25.05
N PHE A 941 35.37 1.08 -26.24
CA PHE A 941 36.79 1.18 -26.60
C PHE A 941 37.27 2.61 -26.95
N ASN A 942 36.49 3.65 -26.63
CA ASN A 942 36.84 5.06 -26.91
C ASN A 942 37.45 5.80 -25.72
N ASP A 943 37.45 5.22 -24.51
CA ASP A 943 38.09 5.78 -23.31
C ASP A 943 39.20 4.83 -22.81
N LEU A 944 40.39 4.96 -23.41
CA LEU A 944 41.63 4.22 -23.07
C LEU A 944 42.73 5.20 -22.60
#